data_AF-A0A9P1BFK1-F1
#
_entry.id   AF-A0A9P1BFK1-F1
#
_cell.length_a   1.000
_cell.length_b   1.000
_cell.length_c   1.000
_cell.angle_alpha   90.00
_cell.angle_beta   90.00
_cell.angle_gamma   90.00
#
_symmetry.space_group_name_H-M   'P 1'
#
loop_
_entity.id
_entity.type
_entity.pdbx_description
1 polymer ?
#
loop_
_entity_poly.entity_id
_entity_poly.type
_entity_poly.pdbx_seq_one_letter_code
_entity_poly.pdbx_strand_id
1 'polypeptide(L)'
;MVKVTGRTHRQRMAVQAIEALGGSVMYDFEIQGKAEPPGPRWLRSMVGDEYFMNVEEVLLWDASADDRVVSQLCNLKHVKKMYLQGTQISDASVPYLEAMHELEILSLWKTRVSEDAKARIRRFSHTMIELPVDRVNEHRRALVRSAVVLSVIAFGALLAVQFAGVSIITPLGVDLIVVMAVAQSAVLLWCMQFRRCRFSVPQSVLAFAGLEIVLLLLVLVAVPEHVLSDIGQLFHTDVVVDEPHETIENRQNTANLEHTGAYDFPGFRGATRDGIIQGVELRRDWNRHPPKELWRRRVGLGWSSFAVVNGFCVTQGQQGEFETVVCYDMRTGEVCWEHRDQANLYAVEGGHGPRATPTISLGRVYALGATGILNCLDGATGRCIWSTNILEDNDVTNRLFGMAGSPLVLEPYVIVSPGGQGSSLVAYDHETGKKMWVGGSGQASYSSPQHGIICGEAQVLIFDGEGIQGHRLASGEHRWGYPWVSNPAEKNNVCQPVVFDEDLTDDVTRVFISSGYGQGCALLEVKRIEDDYSVEAVWRNRNLKAKFSSVVTRDGYIYGLDERILVCLDLNTGKRAWKRGRYGFGQLLLVGDLLLIQAETGDVALVEATSAEYHEVARVAALEGRTWNHPVLSGSLLLVRNDHEAACYELQVDEE
;
A
#
# COMPACT_ATOMS: atom_id res chain seq x y z
N MET A 1 0.10 -10.86 -49.83
CA MET A 1 0.04 -11.82 -48.70
C MET A 1 1.41 -12.46 -48.53
N VAL A 2 2.25 -11.90 -47.66
CA VAL A 2 3.51 -12.54 -47.28
C VAL A 2 3.14 -13.74 -46.40
N LYS A 3 3.57 -14.95 -46.78
CA LYS A 3 3.38 -16.15 -45.95
C LYS A 3 4.02 -15.87 -44.59
N VAL A 4 3.19 -15.71 -43.55
CA VAL A 4 3.63 -15.70 -42.14
C VAL A 4 4.50 -16.93 -41.96
N THR A 5 5.77 -16.73 -41.64
CA THR A 5 6.69 -17.85 -41.50
C THR A 5 6.16 -18.80 -40.42
N GLY A 6 6.30 -20.12 -40.62
CA GLY A 6 5.81 -21.10 -39.66
C GLY A 6 6.42 -20.95 -38.24
N ARG A 7 7.47 -20.14 -38.09
CA ARG A 7 8.03 -19.72 -36.81
C ARG A 7 7.11 -18.74 -36.06
N THR A 8 6.73 -17.63 -36.70
CA THR A 8 5.90 -16.57 -36.11
C THR A 8 4.56 -17.10 -35.63
N HIS A 9 3.92 -17.98 -36.43
CA HIS A 9 2.67 -18.62 -36.04
C HIS A 9 2.81 -19.53 -34.81
N ARG A 10 3.89 -20.33 -34.74
CA ARG A 10 4.16 -21.20 -33.59
C ARG A 10 4.48 -20.43 -32.32
N GLN A 11 5.25 -19.34 -32.44
CA GLN A 11 5.55 -18.45 -31.30
C GLN A 11 4.27 -17.82 -30.75
N ARG A 12 3.39 -17.30 -31.63
CA ARG A 12 2.10 -16.72 -31.22
C ARG A 12 1.22 -17.73 -30.47
N MET A 13 1.10 -18.95 -30.97
CA MET A 13 0.32 -19.99 -30.30
C MET A 13 0.88 -20.35 -28.92
N ALA A 14 2.20 -20.44 -28.78
CA ALA A 14 2.84 -20.71 -27.49
C ALA A 14 2.65 -19.55 -26.50
N VAL A 15 2.74 -18.30 -26.94
CA VAL A 15 2.47 -17.12 -26.09
C VAL A 15 1.02 -17.09 -25.62
N GLN A 16 0.05 -17.34 -26.51
CA GLN A 16 -1.37 -17.39 -26.14
C GLN A 16 -1.66 -18.50 -25.11
N ALA A 17 -0.98 -19.65 -25.22
CA ALA A 17 -1.12 -20.73 -24.24
C ALA A 17 -0.56 -20.34 -22.85
N ILE A 18 0.53 -19.57 -22.81
CA ILE A 18 1.11 -19.05 -21.56
C ILE A 18 0.15 -18.04 -20.91
N GLU A 19 -0.33 -17.06 -21.69
CA GLU A 19 -1.25 -16.02 -21.21
C GLU A 19 -2.58 -16.59 -20.71
N ALA A 20 -3.12 -17.62 -21.39
CA ALA A 20 -4.35 -18.29 -20.97
C ALA A 20 -4.24 -18.98 -19.60
N LEU A 21 -3.01 -19.26 -19.14
CA LEU A 21 -2.73 -19.85 -17.83
C LEU A 21 -2.34 -18.80 -16.78
N GLY A 22 -2.48 -17.51 -17.10
CA GLY A 22 -2.07 -16.40 -16.24
C GLY A 22 -0.55 -16.17 -16.21
N GLY A 23 0.20 -16.81 -17.11
CA GLY A 23 1.63 -16.56 -17.30
C GLY A 23 1.90 -15.34 -18.17
N SER A 24 3.16 -14.91 -18.22
CA SER A 24 3.62 -13.83 -19.10
C SER A 24 4.94 -14.18 -19.78
N VAL A 25 5.26 -13.45 -20.84
CA VAL A 25 6.52 -13.57 -21.58
C VAL A 25 7.19 -12.20 -21.69
N MET A 26 8.51 -12.18 -21.75
CA MET A 26 9.26 -10.98 -22.14
C MET A 26 10.05 -11.23 -23.42
N TYR A 27 10.09 -10.20 -24.25
CA TYR A 27 10.79 -10.21 -25.53
C TYR A 27 12.21 -9.65 -25.42
N ASP A 28 13.09 -10.10 -26.32
CA ASP A 28 14.49 -9.69 -26.42
C ASP A 28 14.73 -8.17 -26.38
N PHE A 29 13.88 -7.37 -27.03
CA PHE A 29 14.01 -5.91 -27.02
C PHE A 29 13.57 -5.27 -25.69
N GLU A 30 12.60 -5.87 -24.98
CA GLU A 30 12.11 -5.38 -23.68
C GLU A 30 13.17 -5.59 -22.60
N ILE A 31 13.84 -6.74 -22.63
CA ILE A 31 14.97 -7.05 -21.73
C ILE A 31 16.14 -6.07 -21.95
N GLN A 32 16.34 -5.61 -23.19
CA GLN A 32 17.34 -4.59 -23.53
C GLN A 32 16.89 -3.16 -23.19
N GLY A 33 15.71 -2.96 -22.59
CA GLY A 33 15.17 -1.64 -22.25
C GLY A 33 14.76 -0.78 -23.45
N LYS A 34 14.52 -1.40 -24.61
CA LYS A 34 14.10 -0.70 -25.83
C LYS A 34 12.58 -0.59 -25.87
N ALA A 35 12.08 0.55 -26.34
CA ALA A 35 10.65 0.81 -26.43
C ALA A 35 9.95 0.14 -27.63
N GLU A 36 10.71 -0.34 -28.64
CA GLU A 36 10.15 -0.94 -29.85
C GLU A 36 10.97 -2.16 -30.31
N PRO A 37 10.32 -3.15 -30.96
CA PRO A 37 10.99 -4.27 -31.60
C PRO A 37 12.04 -3.81 -32.62
N PRO A 38 13.13 -4.59 -32.81
CA PRO A 38 14.20 -4.21 -33.72
C PRO A 38 13.70 -4.14 -35.17
N GLY A 39 14.38 -3.31 -35.97
CA GLY A 39 14.11 -3.17 -37.40
C GLY A 39 13.28 -1.93 -37.76
N PRO A 40 13.33 -1.50 -39.03
CA PRO A 40 12.68 -0.28 -39.48
C PRO A 40 11.16 -0.36 -39.34
N ARG A 41 10.52 0.70 -38.81
CA ARG A 41 9.06 0.77 -38.61
C ARG A 41 8.25 0.42 -39.87
N TRP A 42 8.71 0.87 -41.04
CA TRP A 42 8.03 0.58 -42.31
C TRP A 42 7.98 -0.92 -42.60
N LEU A 43 9.05 -1.66 -42.31
CA LEU A 43 9.10 -3.10 -42.55
C LEU A 43 8.28 -3.85 -41.51
N ARG A 44 8.31 -3.42 -40.25
CA ARG A 44 7.46 -3.95 -39.17
C ARG A 44 5.97 -3.80 -39.47
N SER A 45 5.56 -2.66 -40.03
CA SER A 45 4.17 -2.44 -40.46
C SER A 45 3.73 -3.36 -41.61
N MET A 46 4.67 -3.89 -42.40
CA MET A 46 4.36 -4.77 -43.53
C MET A 46 4.31 -6.26 -43.18
N VAL A 47 5.14 -6.72 -42.23
CA VAL A 47 5.25 -8.16 -41.90
C VAL A 47 4.87 -8.52 -40.45
N GLY A 48 4.60 -7.52 -39.61
CA GLY A 48 4.22 -7.66 -38.20
C GLY A 48 5.41 -7.64 -37.25
N ASP A 49 5.18 -7.08 -36.05
CA ASP A 49 6.21 -6.95 -35.00
C ASP A 49 6.74 -8.31 -34.51
N GLU A 50 5.88 -9.33 -34.50
CA GLU A 50 6.23 -10.72 -34.12
C GLU A 50 7.32 -11.35 -34.99
N TYR A 51 7.58 -10.82 -36.18
CA TYR A 51 8.69 -11.28 -37.02
C TYR A 51 10.05 -10.81 -36.46
N PHE A 52 10.06 -9.71 -35.72
CA PHE A 52 11.27 -9.04 -35.25
C PHE A 52 11.54 -9.24 -33.76
N MET A 53 10.61 -9.82 -33.00
CA MET A 53 10.77 -10.06 -31.58
C MET A 53 10.86 -11.53 -31.25
N ASN A 54 11.70 -11.86 -30.27
CA ASN A 54 11.91 -13.22 -29.78
C ASN A 54 11.52 -13.31 -28.32
N VAL A 55 10.76 -14.34 -27.97
CA VAL A 55 10.51 -14.65 -26.56
C VAL A 55 11.80 -15.16 -25.95
N GLU A 56 12.32 -14.43 -24.97
CA GLU A 56 13.59 -14.73 -24.30
C GLU A 56 13.36 -15.14 -22.83
N GLU A 57 12.28 -14.66 -22.21
CA GLU A 57 11.92 -14.99 -20.83
C GLU A 57 10.45 -15.42 -20.71
N VAL A 58 10.20 -16.52 -19.98
CA VAL A 58 8.86 -17.09 -19.74
C VAL A 58 8.60 -17.19 -18.24
N LEU A 59 7.53 -16.52 -17.78
CA LEU A 59 7.12 -16.43 -16.38
C LEU A 59 5.80 -17.18 -16.20
N LEU A 60 5.86 -18.34 -15.53
CA LEU A 60 4.72 -19.23 -15.38
C LEU A 60 4.70 -19.79 -13.94
N TRP A 61 4.48 -18.88 -12.98
CA TRP A 61 4.50 -19.16 -11.54
C TRP A 61 3.12 -19.48 -11.01
N ASP A 62 3.02 -20.48 -10.13
CA ASP A 62 1.79 -20.90 -9.42
C ASP A 62 0.55 -21.10 -10.34
N ALA A 63 0.79 -21.31 -11.63
CA ALA A 63 -0.24 -21.58 -12.62
C ALA A 63 -0.61 -23.07 -12.65
N SER A 64 -1.84 -23.36 -13.09
CA SER A 64 -2.34 -24.72 -13.35
C SER A 64 -1.67 -25.41 -14.55
N ALA A 65 -0.46 -25.02 -14.92
CA ALA A 65 0.28 -25.59 -16.03
C ALA A 65 0.74 -27.02 -15.72
N ASP A 66 0.51 -27.90 -16.69
CA ASP A 66 0.89 -29.30 -16.68
C ASP A 66 1.93 -29.60 -17.78
N ASP A 67 2.32 -30.87 -17.89
CA ASP A 67 3.33 -31.29 -18.87
C ASP A 67 2.94 -31.03 -20.34
N ARG A 68 1.64 -30.87 -20.65
CA ARG A 68 1.17 -30.58 -22.01
C ARG A 68 1.54 -29.17 -22.43
N VAL A 69 1.49 -28.22 -21.50
CA VAL A 69 1.87 -26.83 -21.73
C VAL A 69 3.35 -26.75 -22.06
N VAL A 70 4.20 -27.44 -21.29
CA VAL A 70 5.66 -27.48 -21.54
C VAL A 70 6.00 -28.08 -22.90
N SER A 71 5.22 -29.07 -23.38
CA SER A 71 5.38 -29.62 -24.73
C SER A 71 5.11 -28.61 -25.85
N GLN A 72 4.31 -27.57 -25.58
CA GLN A 72 4.07 -26.47 -26.53
C GLN A 72 5.18 -25.42 -26.45
N LEU A 73 5.75 -25.19 -25.26
CA LEU A 73 6.83 -24.24 -25.02
C LEU A 73 8.12 -24.58 -25.78
N CYS A 74 8.38 -25.86 -26.07
CA CYS A 74 9.57 -26.29 -26.83
C CYS A 74 9.66 -25.70 -28.25
N ASN A 75 8.57 -25.10 -28.76
CA ASN A 75 8.58 -24.37 -30.03
C ASN A 75 9.24 -22.99 -29.94
N LEU A 76 9.46 -22.47 -28.73
CA LEU A 76 10.13 -21.20 -28.48
C LEU A 76 11.64 -21.42 -28.42
N LYS A 77 12.30 -21.26 -29.57
CA LYS A 77 13.71 -21.64 -29.75
C LYS A 77 14.73 -20.69 -29.07
N HIS A 78 14.31 -19.50 -28.67
CA HIS A 78 15.18 -18.44 -28.14
C HIS A 78 14.99 -18.14 -26.65
N VAL A 79 14.28 -19.03 -25.93
CA VAL A 79 14.05 -18.85 -24.50
C VAL A 79 15.34 -19.13 -23.76
N LYS A 80 15.81 -18.11 -23.03
CA LYS A 80 16.96 -18.20 -22.14
C LYS A 80 16.57 -18.35 -20.69
N LYS A 81 15.44 -17.78 -20.27
CA LYS A 81 14.98 -17.84 -18.89
C LYS A 81 13.58 -18.40 -18.82
N MET A 82 13.39 -19.43 -18.01
CA MET A 82 12.09 -20.05 -17.82
C MET A 82 11.84 -20.33 -16.35
N TYR A 83 10.70 -19.88 -15.85
CA TYR A 83 10.36 -20.07 -14.45
C TYR A 83 8.99 -20.72 -14.32
N LEU A 84 9.00 -21.97 -13.85
CA LEU A 84 7.83 -22.84 -13.77
C LEU A 84 7.49 -23.18 -12.32
N GLN A 85 7.86 -22.30 -11.38
CA GLN A 85 7.73 -22.60 -9.96
C GLN A 85 6.26 -22.73 -9.52
N GLY A 86 5.97 -23.72 -8.68
CA GLY A 86 4.61 -23.98 -8.17
C GLY A 86 3.65 -24.61 -9.18
N THR A 87 4.12 -24.96 -10.39
CA THR A 87 3.30 -25.61 -11.42
C THR A 87 3.18 -27.12 -11.20
N GLN A 88 2.23 -27.75 -11.90
CA GLN A 88 1.93 -29.18 -11.77
C GLN A 88 2.78 -30.08 -12.68
N ILE A 89 3.83 -29.54 -13.29
CA ILE A 89 4.73 -30.26 -14.19
C ILE A 89 5.50 -31.37 -13.45
N SER A 90 5.78 -32.45 -14.16
CA SER A 90 6.39 -33.67 -13.66
C SER A 90 7.61 -34.08 -14.50
N ASP A 91 8.18 -35.25 -14.20
CA ASP A 91 9.30 -35.82 -14.97
C ASP A 91 8.97 -36.01 -16.46
N ALA A 92 7.69 -36.05 -16.83
CA ALA A 92 7.24 -36.10 -18.22
C ALA A 92 7.61 -34.83 -19.01
N SER A 93 7.82 -33.68 -18.36
CA SER A 93 8.27 -32.44 -18.99
C SER A 93 9.76 -32.42 -19.35
N VAL A 94 10.56 -33.28 -18.72
CA VAL A 94 12.04 -33.24 -18.79
C VAL A 94 12.59 -33.35 -20.22
N PRO A 95 12.12 -34.28 -21.08
CA PRO A 95 12.64 -34.39 -22.44
C PRO A 95 12.42 -33.12 -23.29
N TYR A 96 11.35 -32.37 -23.01
CA TYR A 96 11.06 -31.11 -23.72
C TYR A 96 11.97 -29.99 -23.26
N LEU A 97 12.27 -29.93 -21.96
CA LEU A 97 13.20 -28.97 -21.37
C LEU A 97 14.65 -29.24 -21.83
N GLU A 98 15.04 -30.52 -21.96
CA GLU A 98 16.35 -30.92 -22.49
C GLU A 98 16.53 -30.52 -23.97
N ALA A 99 15.45 -30.38 -24.73
CA ALA A 99 15.49 -29.95 -26.14
C ALA A 99 15.66 -28.42 -26.32
N MET A 100 15.64 -27.63 -25.23
CA MET A 100 15.80 -26.18 -25.27
C MET A 100 17.27 -25.78 -25.14
N HIS A 101 17.95 -25.63 -26.29
CA HIS A 101 19.40 -25.44 -26.34
C HIS A 101 19.91 -24.05 -25.92
N GLU A 102 19.06 -23.02 -25.93
CA GLU A 102 19.40 -21.65 -25.52
C GLU A 102 19.04 -21.35 -24.05
N LEU A 103 18.50 -22.34 -23.32
CA LEU A 103 18.09 -22.14 -21.94
C LEU A 103 19.32 -21.93 -21.03
N GLU A 104 19.30 -20.84 -20.26
CA GLU A 104 20.36 -20.40 -19.35
C GLU A 104 19.88 -20.39 -17.89
N ILE A 105 18.59 -20.13 -17.64
CA ILE A 105 17.99 -20.14 -16.30
C ILE A 105 16.69 -20.94 -16.32
N LEU A 106 16.56 -21.87 -15.38
CA LEU A 106 15.35 -22.68 -15.22
C LEU A 106 14.95 -22.82 -13.75
N SER A 107 13.80 -22.28 -13.36
CA SER A 107 13.23 -22.49 -12.02
C SER A 107 12.16 -23.59 -12.04
N LEU A 108 12.39 -24.66 -11.27
CA LEU A 108 11.49 -25.80 -11.11
C LEU A 108 11.03 -25.97 -9.65
N TRP A 109 11.08 -24.90 -8.85
CA TRP A 109 10.76 -24.96 -7.43
C TRP A 109 9.29 -25.31 -7.19
N LYS A 110 8.97 -26.09 -6.15
CA LYS A 110 7.60 -26.57 -5.86
C LYS A 110 6.88 -27.28 -7.03
N THR A 111 7.61 -27.82 -8.00
CA THR A 111 7.03 -28.68 -9.05
C THR A 111 7.02 -30.16 -8.63
N ARG A 112 6.40 -31.01 -9.44
CA ARG A 112 6.39 -32.48 -9.26
C ARG A 112 7.56 -33.17 -9.96
N VAL A 113 8.53 -32.41 -10.49
CA VAL A 113 9.76 -32.96 -11.08
C VAL A 113 10.65 -33.53 -9.96
N SER A 114 11.07 -34.78 -10.10
CA SER A 114 11.93 -35.48 -9.17
C SER A 114 13.35 -34.91 -9.13
N GLU A 115 14.05 -35.13 -8.03
CA GLU A 115 15.45 -34.67 -7.89
C GLU A 115 16.39 -35.38 -8.88
N ASP A 116 16.11 -36.64 -9.24
CA ASP A 116 16.86 -37.37 -10.25
C ASP A 116 16.67 -36.75 -11.65
N ALA A 117 15.44 -36.35 -11.99
CA ALA A 117 15.14 -35.62 -13.21
C ALA A 117 15.79 -34.23 -13.25
N LYS A 118 15.77 -33.47 -12.16
CA LYS A 118 16.47 -32.19 -12.05
C LYS A 118 17.98 -32.36 -12.20
N ALA A 119 18.56 -33.41 -11.61
CA ALA A 119 19.98 -33.73 -11.74
C ALA A 119 20.37 -34.10 -13.19
N ARG A 120 19.47 -34.75 -13.94
CA ARG A 120 19.66 -34.98 -15.38
C ARG A 120 19.67 -33.67 -16.17
N ILE A 121 18.71 -32.76 -15.96
CA ILE A 121 18.65 -31.46 -16.66
C ILE A 121 19.92 -30.63 -16.42
N ARG A 122 20.47 -30.66 -15.19
CA ARG A 122 21.74 -29.98 -14.84
C ARG A 122 22.95 -30.45 -15.64
N ARG A 123 22.93 -31.67 -16.18
CA ARG A 123 24.06 -32.23 -16.96
C ARG A 123 24.01 -31.87 -18.43
N PHE A 124 22.84 -31.55 -18.97
CA PHE A 124 22.62 -31.39 -20.41
C PHE A 124 22.57 -29.94 -20.88
N SER A 125 22.54 -28.97 -19.97
CA SER A 125 22.34 -27.58 -20.31
C SER A 125 23.33 -26.68 -19.58
N HIS A 126 23.77 -25.58 -20.19
CA HIS A 126 24.47 -24.48 -19.50
C HIS A 126 23.49 -23.68 -18.62
N THR A 127 22.45 -24.34 -18.11
CA THR A 127 21.35 -23.75 -17.39
C THR A 127 21.67 -23.74 -15.90
N MET A 128 21.73 -22.55 -15.32
CA MET A 128 21.62 -22.37 -13.88
C MET A 128 20.18 -22.73 -13.48
N ILE A 129 19.98 -23.94 -12.95
CA ILE A 129 18.71 -24.26 -12.30
C ILE A 129 18.68 -23.45 -11.01
N GLU A 130 17.89 -22.38 -11.00
CA GLU A 130 17.69 -21.57 -9.81
C GLU A 130 16.98 -22.41 -8.74
N LEU A 131 17.75 -22.71 -7.70
CA LEU A 131 17.25 -23.03 -6.37
C LEU A 131 18.13 -22.23 -5.39
N PRO A 132 17.54 -21.65 -4.35
CA PRO A 132 16.70 -20.46 -4.30
C PRO A 132 17.54 -19.17 -4.37
N VAL A 133 16.88 -18.00 -4.45
CA VAL A 133 17.39 -16.77 -3.82
C VAL A 133 17.52 -17.05 -2.33
N ASP A 134 18.67 -17.61 -1.96
CA ASP A 134 19.04 -17.86 -0.58
C ASP A 134 20.55 -18.16 -0.49
N ARG A 135 21.36 -17.34 -1.16
CA ARG A 135 22.82 -17.35 -0.96
C ARG A 135 23.26 -16.89 0.44
N VAL A 136 22.33 -16.64 1.36
CA VAL A 136 22.62 -16.42 2.78
C VAL A 136 22.64 -17.75 3.58
N ASN A 137 22.09 -18.85 3.05
CA ASN A 137 21.77 -20.02 3.87
C ASN A 137 22.68 -21.27 3.71
N GLU A 138 23.56 -21.40 2.72
CA GLU A 138 24.53 -22.54 2.71
C GLU A 138 25.76 -22.31 3.58
N HIS A 139 26.30 -21.08 3.60
CA HIS A 139 27.36 -20.73 4.54
C HIS A 139 26.86 -20.85 5.99
N ARG A 140 25.60 -20.46 6.26
CA ARG A 140 24.94 -20.68 7.56
C ARG A 140 24.65 -22.16 7.84
N ARG A 141 24.29 -23.00 6.87
CA ARG A 141 24.08 -24.46 7.10
C ARG A 141 25.39 -25.20 7.43
N ALA A 142 26.50 -24.85 6.79
CA ALA A 142 27.82 -25.39 7.14
C ALA A 142 28.33 -24.84 8.49
N LEU A 143 28.12 -23.55 8.77
CA LEU A 143 28.42 -22.96 10.07
C LEU A 143 27.58 -23.60 11.19
N VAL A 144 26.29 -23.82 10.98
CA VAL A 144 25.37 -24.39 11.98
C VAL A 144 25.67 -25.87 12.22
N ARG A 145 25.98 -26.67 11.19
CA ARG A 145 26.45 -28.05 11.37
C ARG A 145 27.77 -28.10 12.13
N SER A 146 28.71 -27.21 11.81
CA SER A 146 30.00 -27.12 12.49
C SER A 146 29.85 -26.61 13.92
N ALA A 147 28.96 -25.64 14.17
CA ALA A 147 28.67 -25.08 15.48
C ALA A 147 27.95 -26.08 16.40
N VAL A 148 27.01 -26.88 15.87
CA VAL A 148 26.33 -27.94 16.62
C VAL A 148 27.29 -29.08 16.99
N VAL A 149 28.20 -29.45 16.08
CA VAL A 149 29.23 -30.46 16.38
C VAL A 149 30.25 -29.91 17.39
N LEU A 150 30.69 -28.66 17.25
CA LEU A 150 31.58 -28.00 18.20
C LEU A 150 30.94 -27.81 19.58
N SER A 151 29.64 -27.49 19.65
CA SER A 151 28.92 -27.37 20.92
C SER A 151 28.76 -28.72 21.62
N VAL A 152 28.50 -29.79 20.87
CA VAL A 152 28.43 -31.16 21.42
C VAL A 152 29.80 -31.63 21.93
N ILE A 153 30.88 -31.33 21.21
CA ILE A 153 32.25 -31.65 21.65
C ILE A 153 32.64 -30.83 22.88
N ALA A 154 32.33 -29.52 22.90
CA ALA A 154 32.60 -28.66 24.04
C ALA A 154 31.83 -29.09 25.29
N PHE A 155 30.57 -29.50 25.14
CA PHE A 155 29.74 -30.01 26.23
C PHE A 155 30.25 -31.35 26.76
N GLY A 156 30.64 -32.28 25.87
CA GLY A 156 31.27 -33.54 26.26
C GLY A 156 32.61 -33.36 26.99
N ALA A 157 33.42 -32.39 26.58
CA ALA A 157 34.68 -32.04 27.24
C ALA A 157 34.44 -31.42 28.63
N LEU A 158 33.42 -30.59 28.80
CA LEU A 158 33.06 -30.01 30.09
C LEU A 158 32.53 -31.07 31.07
N LEU A 159 31.68 -31.98 30.60
CA LEU A 159 31.23 -33.13 31.40
C LEU A 159 32.41 -33.99 31.84
N ALA A 160 33.40 -34.22 30.98
CA ALA A 160 34.61 -34.94 31.34
C ALA A 160 35.44 -34.22 32.43
N VAL A 161 35.51 -32.88 32.42
CA VAL A 161 36.16 -32.09 33.48
C VAL A 161 35.39 -32.17 34.80
N GLN A 162 34.06 -32.22 34.74
CA GLN A 162 33.20 -32.33 35.92
C GLN A 162 33.28 -33.72 36.58
N PHE A 163 33.40 -34.79 35.78
CA PHE A 163 33.62 -36.15 36.27
C PHE A 163 35.09 -36.45 36.63
N ALA A 164 36.05 -35.61 36.21
CA ALA A 164 37.46 -35.69 36.61
C ALA A 164 37.74 -35.15 38.02
N GLY A 165 36.71 -34.82 38.81
CA GLY A 165 36.84 -34.47 40.23
C GLY A 165 37.31 -33.05 40.51
N VAL A 166 37.24 -32.14 39.54
CA VAL A 166 37.49 -30.70 39.76
C VAL A 166 36.21 -30.06 40.30
N SER A 167 36.21 -29.69 41.58
CA SER A 167 35.07 -29.07 42.25
C SER A 167 34.82 -27.65 41.74
N ILE A 168 34.14 -27.50 40.60
CA ILE A 168 33.59 -26.21 40.17
C ILE A 168 32.22 -26.04 40.83
N ILE A 169 32.22 -25.77 42.13
CA ILE A 169 31.05 -25.24 42.85
C ILE A 169 31.41 -23.81 43.25
N THR A 170 31.47 -22.93 42.25
CA THR A 170 31.45 -21.48 42.45
C THR A 170 30.26 -20.91 41.66
N PRO A 171 29.68 -19.78 42.06
CA PRO A 171 28.47 -19.21 41.45
C PRO A 171 28.57 -19.08 39.92
N LEU A 172 29.76 -18.68 39.43
CA LEU A 172 30.05 -18.58 38.00
C LEU A 172 29.86 -19.90 37.22
N GLY A 173 30.07 -21.05 37.86
CA GLY A 173 29.91 -22.35 37.22
C GLY A 173 28.45 -22.72 37.00
N VAL A 174 27.56 -22.30 37.89
CA VAL A 174 26.11 -22.56 37.79
C VAL A 174 25.49 -21.68 36.70
N ASP A 175 25.87 -20.39 36.66
CA ASP A 175 25.38 -19.46 35.65
C ASP A 175 25.79 -19.89 34.23
N LEU A 176 27.03 -20.38 34.07
CA LEU A 176 27.51 -20.88 32.78
C LEU A 176 26.73 -22.12 32.33
N ILE A 177 26.40 -23.03 33.25
CA ILE A 177 25.61 -24.23 32.95
C ILE A 177 24.18 -23.84 32.55
N VAL A 178 23.55 -22.89 33.24
CA VAL A 178 22.19 -22.42 32.94
C VAL A 178 22.14 -21.71 31.58
N VAL A 179 23.08 -20.82 31.29
CA VAL A 179 23.15 -20.11 30.00
C VAL A 179 23.34 -21.10 28.84
N MET A 180 24.18 -22.12 29.02
CA MET A 180 24.39 -23.14 27.99
C MET A 180 23.16 -24.03 27.79
N ALA A 181 22.46 -24.39 28.87
CA ALA A 181 21.24 -25.20 28.81
C ALA A 181 20.07 -24.45 28.13
N VAL A 182 19.94 -23.14 28.38
CA VAL A 182 18.97 -22.27 27.70
C VAL A 182 19.31 -22.12 26.22
N ALA A 183 20.59 -21.92 25.89
CA ALA A 183 21.04 -21.83 24.51
C ALA A 183 20.77 -23.13 23.72
N GLN A 184 21.01 -24.31 24.32
CA GLN A 184 20.69 -25.60 23.70
C GLN A 184 19.18 -25.82 23.54
N SER A 185 18.38 -25.45 24.54
CA SER A 185 16.92 -25.53 24.48
C SER A 185 16.35 -24.65 23.37
N ALA A 186 16.89 -23.44 23.19
CA ALA A 186 16.52 -22.54 22.11
C ALA A 186 16.88 -23.12 20.73
N VAL A 187 18.04 -23.77 20.59
CA VAL A 187 18.44 -24.45 19.34
C VAL A 187 17.54 -25.64 19.03
N LEU A 188 17.13 -26.42 20.03
CA LEU A 188 16.22 -27.55 19.86
C LEU A 188 14.79 -27.10 19.52
N LEU A 189 14.30 -26.03 20.16
CA LEU A 189 13.00 -25.42 19.85
C LEU A 189 13.01 -24.82 18.43
N TRP A 190 14.11 -24.18 18.04
CA TRP A 190 14.29 -23.67 16.68
C TRP A 190 14.28 -24.81 15.64
N CYS A 191 14.98 -25.92 15.91
CA CYS A 191 14.93 -27.13 15.08
C CYS A 191 13.52 -27.77 15.04
N MET A 192 12.75 -27.69 16.13
CA MET A 192 11.38 -28.19 16.19
C MET A 192 10.39 -27.28 15.46
N GLN A 193 10.61 -25.97 15.39
CA GLN A 193 9.79 -25.02 14.62
C GLN A 193 9.82 -25.32 13.11
N PHE A 194 10.89 -25.96 12.61
CA PHE A 194 11.01 -26.47 11.25
C PHE A 194 10.31 -27.84 11.01
N ARG A 195 9.55 -28.37 11.97
CA ARG A 195 8.78 -29.65 11.83
C ARG A 195 7.62 -29.63 10.82
N ARG A 196 7.39 -28.54 10.07
CA ARG A 196 6.52 -28.61 8.89
C ARG A 196 7.12 -29.43 7.73
N CYS A 197 8.36 -29.92 7.87
CA CYS A 197 8.95 -30.92 6.98
C CYS A 197 8.71 -32.35 7.50
N ARG A 198 7.96 -33.13 6.71
CA ARG A 198 7.63 -34.55 6.95
C ARG A 198 8.91 -35.42 7.00
N PHE A 199 9.46 -35.66 8.19
CA PHE A 199 10.52 -36.66 8.40
C PHE A 199 10.33 -37.41 9.73
N SER A 200 10.57 -38.72 9.75
CA SER A 200 10.56 -39.53 10.97
C SER A 200 11.78 -39.21 11.82
N VAL A 201 11.59 -38.45 12.90
CA VAL A 201 12.63 -38.23 13.90
C VAL A 201 12.89 -39.58 14.61
N PRO A 202 14.14 -40.08 14.65
CA PRO A 202 14.45 -41.32 15.36
C PRO A 202 14.04 -41.20 16.83
N GLN A 203 13.40 -42.24 17.40
CA GLN A 203 12.91 -42.23 18.78
C GLN A 203 14.00 -41.90 19.82
N SER A 204 15.27 -42.13 19.49
CA SER A 204 16.42 -41.74 20.32
C SER A 204 16.58 -40.23 20.50
N VAL A 205 16.24 -39.41 19.49
CA VAL A 205 16.36 -37.94 19.56
C VAL A 205 15.26 -37.35 20.45
N LEU A 206 14.06 -37.93 20.41
CA LEU A 206 12.95 -37.54 21.29
C LEU A 206 13.20 -37.99 22.74
N ALA A 207 13.79 -39.17 22.95
CA ALA A 207 14.17 -39.64 24.28
C ALA A 207 15.27 -38.76 24.90
N PHE A 208 16.25 -38.31 24.11
CA PHE A 208 17.31 -37.42 24.57
C PHE A 208 16.80 -36.01 24.90
N ALA A 209 15.93 -35.44 24.05
CA ALA A 209 15.31 -34.14 24.34
C ALA A 209 14.43 -34.19 25.61
N GLY A 210 13.73 -35.31 25.84
CA GLY A 210 12.97 -35.53 27.07
C GLY A 210 13.86 -35.62 28.32
N LEU A 211 14.99 -36.33 28.23
CA LEU A 211 15.96 -36.45 29.33
C LEU A 211 16.62 -35.09 29.66
N GLU A 212 16.92 -34.28 28.65
CA GLU A 212 17.49 -32.94 28.81
C GLU A 212 16.53 -31.99 29.53
N ILE A 213 15.25 -31.99 29.16
CA ILE A 213 14.22 -31.17 29.82
C ILE A 213 14.07 -31.56 31.30
N VAL A 214 14.11 -32.86 31.62
CA VAL A 214 14.04 -33.34 33.01
C VAL A 214 15.26 -32.92 33.83
N LEU A 215 16.46 -32.97 33.24
CA LEU A 215 17.69 -32.49 33.87
C LEU A 215 17.68 -30.97 34.09
N LEU A 216 17.16 -30.19 33.12
CA LEU A 216 16.97 -28.75 33.24
C LEU A 216 16.00 -28.37 34.36
N LEU A 217 14.89 -29.12 34.49
CA LEU A 217 13.92 -28.92 35.56
C LEU A 217 14.48 -29.29 36.94
N LEU A 218 15.30 -30.34 37.04
CA LEU A 218 15.98 -30.71 38.28
C LEU A 218 17.02 -29.67 38.71
N VAL A 219 17.70 -29.03 37.76
CA VAL A 219 18.61 -27.91 38.04
C VAL A 219 17.82 -26.69 38.52
N LEU A 220 16.70 -26.33 37.85
CA LEU A 220 15.84 -25.21 38.24
C LEU A 220 15.25 -25.33 39.66
N VAL A 221 14.93 -26.55 40.11
CA VAL A 221 14.46 -26.79 41.49
C VAL A 221 15.59 -26.67 42.53
N ALA A 222 16.85 -26.81 42.09
CA ALA A 222 18.03 -26.74 42.97
C ALA A 222 18.69 -25.34 43.02
N VAL A 223 18.24 -24.36 42.22
CA VAL A 223 18.79 -22.99 42.25
C VAL A 223 18.09 -22.17 43.34
N PRO A 224 18.81 -21.66 44.34
CA PRO A 224 18.21 -20.83 45.39
C PRO A 224 17.72 -19.47 44.83
N GLU A 225 16.57 -19.01 45.34
CA GLU A 225 15.73 -17.92 44.79
C GLU A 225 16.45 -16.60 44.46
N HIS A 226 17.59 -16.30 45.09
CA HIS A 226 18.32 -15.05 44.86
C HIS A 226 18.95 -14.99 43.45
N VAL A 227 19.37 -16.13 42.88
CA VAL A 227 20.00 -16.17 41.54
C VAL A 227 18.99 -15.94 40.40
N LEU A 228 17.72 -16.33 40.61
CA LEU A 228 16.64 -16.05 39.66
C LEU A 228 16.31 -14.55 39.55
N SER A 229 16.60 -13.78 40.60
CA SER A 229 16.40 -12.32 40.58
C SER A 229 17.46 -11.57 39.76
N ASP A 230 18.69 -12.09 39.69
CA ASP A 230 19.81 -11.45 38.98
C ASP A 230 19.77 -11.69 37.46
N ILE A 231 19.22 -12.82 37.00
CA ILE A 231 19.04 -13.09 35.55
C ILE A 231 18.01 -12.13 34.92
N GLY A 232 17.06 -11.61 35.70
CA GLY A 232 16.10 -10.60 35.25
C GLY A 232 16.75 -9.26 34.88
N GLN A 233 17.93 -8.94 35.42
CA GLN A 233 18.61 -7.67 35.14
C GLN A 233 19.52 -7.70 33.90
N LEU A 234 19.89 -8.90 33.42
CA LEU A 234 20.86 -9.07 32.32
C LEU A 234 20.26 -8.93 30.89
N PHE A 235 18.93 -8.80 30.76
CA PHE A 235 18.24 -8.62 29.48
C PHE A 235 17.72 -7.20 29.21
N HIS A 236 18.12 -6.20 30.01
CA HIS A 236 17.90 -4.79 29.69
C HIS A 236 18.89 -4.32 28.60
N THR A 237 18.59 -4.64 27.33
CA THR A 237 18.90 -3.73 26.21
C THR A 237 17.76 -2.74 26.09
N ASP A 238 18.07 -1.45 26.00
CA ASP A 238 17.13 -0.35 25.79
C ASP A 238 16.35 -0.51 24.47
N VAL A 239 15.35 -1.38 24.50
CA VAL A 239 14.20 -1.37 23.62
C VAL A 239 13.08 -0.90 24.51
N VAL A 240 12.61 0.33 24.27
CA VAL A 240 11.34 0.80 24.83
C VAL A 240 10.25 -0.05 24.17
N VAL A 241 9.99 -1.21 24.76
CA VAL A 241 8.77 -1.97 24.57
C VAL A 241 7.83 -1.43 25.63
N ASP A 242 6.92 -0.56 25.21
CA ASP A 242 5.77 -0.23 26.06
C ASP A 242 5.03 -1.55 26.35
N GLU A 243 4.86 -1.84 27.64
CA GLU A 243 3.96 -2.89 28.13
C GLU A 243 2.56 -2.69 27.54
N PRO A 244 1.68 -3.72 27.53
CA PRO A 244 0.30 -3.52 27.15
C PRO A 244 -0.31 -2.52 28.13
N HIS A 245 -0.38 -1.26 27.71
CA HIS A 245 -1.07 -0.21 28.44
C HIS A 245 -2.50 -0.69 28.61
N GLU A 246 -2.87 -0.95 29.87
CA GLU A 246 -4.24 -0.65 30.32
C GLU A 246 -4.63 0.67 29.67
N THR A 247 -5.82 0.71 29.09
CA THR A 247 -6.43 1.90 28.47
C THR A 247 -5.99 3.11 29.27
N ILE A 248 -5.14 3.98 28.70
CA ILE A 248 -4.57 5.12 29.42
C ILE A 248 -5.71 6.13 29.64
N GLU A 249 -6.57 5.85 30.61
CA GLU A 249 -7.44 6.83 31.24
C GLU A 249 -6.60 7.58 32.27
N ASN A 250 -5.67 8.43 31.81
CA ASN A 250 -5.22 9.67 32.45
C ASN A 250 -3.84 10.12 31.94
N ARG A 251 -3.85 11.07 31.01
CA ARG A 251 -2.98 12.25 31.09
C ARG A 251 -3.83 13.48 30.76
N GLN A 252 -3.57 14.59 31.43
CA GLN A 252 -4.34 15.84 31.43
C GLN A 252 -4.45 16.57 30.05
N ASN A 253 -4.12 15.92 28.94
CA ASN A 253 -4.27 16.43 27.57
C ASN A 253 -5.45 15.75 26.88
N THR A 254 -6.68 16.05 27.32
CA THR A 254 -7.87 15.69 26.53
C THR A 254 -7.86 16.52 25.25
N ALA A 255 -7.83 15.87 24.09
CA ALA A 255 -7.88 16.56 22.81
C ALA A 255 -9.20 17.35 22.69
N ASN A 256 -9.12 18.63 22.33
CA ASN A 256 -10.32 19.42 22.10
C ASN A 256 -10.60 19.50 20.60
N LEU A 257 -11.49 18.62 20.13
CA LEU A 257 -11.91 18.53 18.72
C LEU A 257 -13.33 19.11 18.48
N GLU A 258 -13.88 19.89 19.42
CA GLU A 258 -15.28 20.35 19.38
C GLU A 258 -15.51 21.52 18.41
N HIS A 259 -14.49 22.35 18.19
CA HIS A 259 -14.60 23.60 17.45
C HIS A 259 -13.56 23.67 16.33
N THR A 260 -14.05 23.65 15.09
CA THR A 260 -13.23 23.81 13.89
C THR A 260 -12.96 25.30 13.64
N GLY A 261 -11.68 25.68 13.65
CA GLY A 261 -11.21 27.02 13.29
C GLY A 261 -11.02 27.22 11.78
N ALA A 262 -10.77 28.47 11.37
CA ALA A 262 -10.62 28.85 9.96
C ALA A 262 -9.43 28.16 9.25
N TYR A 263 -8.41 27.76 10.02
CA TYR A 263 -7.20 27.12 9.52
C TYR A 263 -7.16 25.61 9.78
N ASP A 264 -8.25 25.03 10.29
CA ASP A 264 -8.32 23.61 10.55
C ASP A 264 -8.51 22.81 9.26
N PHE A 265 -8.08 21.56 9.30
CA PHE A 265 -8.09 20.65 8.17
C PHE A 265 -8.83 19.37 8.59
N PRO A 266 -10.15 19.42 8.80
CA PRO A 266 -10.89 18.43 9.57
C PRO A 266 -11.02 17.05 8.91
N GLY A 267 -10.50 16.86 7.69
CA GLY A 267 -10.53 15.57 7.02
C GLY A 267 -9.77 15.56 5.71
N PHE A 268 -10.02 14.51 4.92
CA PHE A 268 -9.38 14.29 3.63
C PHE A 268 -9.41 15.54 2.73
N ARG A 269 -8.23 16.08 2.39
CA ARG A 269 -8.07 17.27 1.53
C ARG A 269 -8.79 18.54 2.03
N GLY A 270 -9.03 18.66 3.35
CA GLY A 270 -9.61 19.84 3.97
C GLY A 270 -11.14 19.76 4.09
N ALA A 271 -11.76 20.82 4.60
CA ALA A 271 -13.19 20.85 4.89
C ALA A 271 -14.08 20.63 3.66
N THR A 272 -13.66 21.11 2.49
CA THR A 272 -14.36 20.99 1.20
C THR A 272 -13.84 19.85 0.32
N ARG A 273 -12.76 19.17 0.75
CA ARG A 273 -12.06 18.07 0.05
C ARG A 273 -11.42 18.43 -1.30
N ASP A 274 -11.36 19.71 -1.64
CA ASP A 274 -10.76 20.21 -2.89
C ASP A 274 -9.22 20.34 -2.82
N GLY A 275 -8.64 20.35 -1.62
CA GLY A 275 -7.21 20.57 -1.39
C GLY A 275 -6.76 22.02 -1.59
N ILE A 276 -7.67 22.98 -1.41
CA ILE A 276 -7.40 24.43 -1.48
C ILE A 276 -7.41 25.01 -0.06
N ILE A 277 -6.33 25.68 0.30
CA ILE A 277 -6.14 26.37 1.58
C ILE A 277 -6.35 27.87 1.38
N GLN A 278 -7.23 28.46 2.19
CA GLN A 278 -7.51 29.88 2.21
C GLN A 278 -6.85 30.58 3.40
N GLY A 279 -6.57 31.87 3.27
CA GLY A 279 -6.10 32.72 4.37
C GLY A 279 -4.67 32.44 4.85
N VAL A 280 -3.87 31.67 4.10
CA VAL A 280 -2.46 31.40 4.41
C VAL A 280 -1.59 31.87 3.25
N GLU A 281 -0.63 32.75 3.54
CA GLU A 281 0.38 33.21 2.59
C GLU A 281 1.76 32.67 3.00
N LEU A 282 2.31 31.76 2.18
CA LEU A 282 3.59 31.12 2.46
C LEU A 282 4.75 31.95 1.92
N ARG A 283 5.79 32.11 2.75
CA ARG A 283 7.05 32.69 2.26
C ARG A 283 7.75 31.73 1.31
N ARG A 284 8.29 32.32 0.26
CA ARG A 284 8.95 31.64 -0.87
C ARG A 284 10.42 31.28 -0.61
N ASP A 285 11.11 32.02 0.26
CA ASP A 285 12.56 31.95 0.41
C ASP A 285 13.02 30.87 1.42
N TRP A 286 12.68 29.61 1.16
CA TRP A 286 13.11 28.48 2.00
C TRP A 286 14.63 28.26 1.96
N ASN A 287 15.33 28.80 0.96
CA ASN A 287 16.79 28.71 0.89
C ASN A 287 17.47 29.52 2.00
N ARG A 288 16.88 30.66 2.40
CA ARG A 288 17.36 31.45 3.55
C ARG A 288 16.63 31.13 4.84
N HIS A 289 15.35 30.81 4.77
CA HIS A 289 14.49 30.53 5.92
C HIS A 289 13.78 29.19 5.73
N PRO A 290 14.51 28.06 5.85
CA PRO A 290 13.92 26.75 5.62
C PRO A 290 12.83 26.45 6.64
N PRO A 291 11.83 25.62 6.28
CA PRO A 291 10.88 25.05 7.23
C PRO A 291 11.58 24.46 8.45
N LYS A 292 11.08 24.78 9.64
CA LYS A 292 11.65 24.28 10.89
C LYS A 292 10.94 22.98 11.29
N GLU A 293 11.67 21.87 11.31
CA GLU A 293 11.15 20.62 11.85
C GLU A 293 10.85 20.80 13.36
N LEU A 294 9.61 20.56 13.76
CA LEU A 294 9.18 20.59 15.16
C LEU A 294 9.34 19.21 15.81
N TRP A 295 8.94 18.17 15.09
CA TRP A 295 9.08 16.79 15.52
C TRP A 295 9.03 15.84 14.32
N ARG A 296 9.57 14.64 14.54
CA ARG A 296 9.50 13.48 13.64
C ARG A 296 9.35 12.22 14.47
N ARG A 297 8.47 11.32 14.04
CA ARG A 297 8.23 10.06 14.74
C ARG A 297 7.73 8.95 13.82
N ARG A 298 7.99 7.71 14.24
CA ARG A 298 7.31 6.56 13.66
C ARG A 298 5.83 6.58 13.99
N VAL A 299 5.03 6.15 13.02
CA VAL A 299 3.58 5.97 13.10
C VAL A 299 3.22 4.58 12.60
N GLY A 300 1.99 4.11 12.89
CA GLY A 300 1.51 2.83 12.40
C GLY A 300 1.53 2.75 10.86
N LEU A 301 1.72 1.54 10.32
CA LEU A 301 1.88 1.37 8.88
C LEU A 301 0.62 1.76 8.10
N GLY A 302 0.72 2.52 7.01
CA GLY A 302 -0.43 2.81 6.16
C GLY A 302 -0.37 4.15 5.44
N TRP A 303 -1.45 4.47 4.71
CA TRP A 303 -1.49 5.59 3.76
C TRP A 303 -2.48 6.70 4.10
N SER A 304 -3.10 6.61 5.28
CA SER A 304 -3.96 7.67 5.82
C SER A 304 -3.25 9.03 5.82
N SER A 305 -3.96 10.13 5.56
CA SER A 305 -3.47 11.49 5.84
C SER A 305 -3.81 11.85 7.29
N PHE A 306 -3.68 13.12 7.68
CA PHE A 306 -4.15 13.63 8.97
C PHE A 306 -5.46 14.39 8.80
N ALA A 307 -6.30 14.36 9.85
CA ALA A 307 -7.33 15.35 10.10
C ALA A 307 -6.88 16.23 11.26
N VAL A 308 -6.98 17.54 11.14
CA VAL A 308 -6.52 18.51 12.14
C VAL A 308 -7.67 19.40 12.56
N VAL A 309 -7.90 19.47 13.88
CA VAL A 309 -8.81 20.44 14.49
C VAL A 309 -8.16 20.98 15.75
N ASN A 310 -8.12 22.31 15.90
CA ASN A 310 -7.75 23.01 17.11
C ASN A 310 -6.39 22.54 17.70
N GLY A 311 -5.39 22.37 16.82
CA GLY A 311 -4.03 21.98 17.22
C GLY A 311 -3.85 20.50 17.56
N PHE A 312 -4.85 19.65 17.34
CA PHE A 312 -4.74 18.20 17.47
C PHE A 312 -4.88 17.55 16.10
N CYS A 313 -4.10 16.50 15.84
CA CYS A 313 -4.12 15.79 14.58
C CYS A 313 -4.42 14.30 14.77
N VAL A 314 -5.30 13.75 13.92
CA VAL A 314 -5.77 12.37 13.99
C VAL A 314 -5.45 11.65 12.69
N THR A 315 -4.95 10.42 12.79
CA THR A 315 -4.60 9.60 11.62
C THR A 315 -4.78 8.12 11.90
N GLN A 316 -4.64 7.28 10.87
CA GLN A 316 -4.72 5.83 10.99
C GLN A 316 -3.40 5.12 10.65
N GLY A 317 -3.19 3.93 11.19
CA GLY A 317 -2.06 3.07 10.88
C GLY A 317 -2.23 1.63 11.37
N GLN A 318 -1.36 0.72 10.98
CA GLN A 318 -1.33 -0.68 11.38
C GLN A 318 -0.20 -0.92 12.38
N GLN A 319 -0.50 -1.61 13.48
CA GLN A 319 0.46 -2.06 14.48
C GLN A 319 0.22 -3.55 14.76
N GLY A 320 1.03 -4.43 14.16
CA GLY A 320 0.83 -5.88 14.26
C GLY A 320 -0.53 -6.31 13.70
N GLU A 321 -1.36 -6.94 14.52
CA GLU A 321 -2.71 -7.41 14.16
C GLU A 321 -3.82 -6.36 14.40
N PHE A 322 -3.45 -5.10 14.65
CA PHE A 322 -4.39 -4.03 14.94
C PHE A 322 -4.31 -2.89 13.92
N GLU A 323 -5.46 -2.48 13.40
CA GLU A 323 -5.64 -1.15 12.82
C GLU A 323 -5.86 -0.16 13.97
N THR A 324 -5.20 1.00 13.88
CA THR A 324 -5.15 2.01 14.93
C THR A 324 -5.64 3.34 14.41
N VAL A 325 -6.38 4.08 15.25
CA VAL A 325 -6.69 5.50 15.06
C VAL A 325 -6.00 6.24 16.21
N VAL A 326 -5.08 7.15 15.89
CA VAL A 326 -4.23 7.81 16.89
C VAL A 326 -4.40 9.32 16.78
N CYS A 327 -4.60 9.97 17.92
CA CYS A 327 -4.58 11.42 18.04
C CYS A 327 -3.27 11.89 18.66
N TYR A 328 -2.73 12.98 18.13
CA TYR A 328 -1.53 13.64 18.61
C TYR A 328 -1.79 15.11 18.87
N ASP A 329 -1.04 15.69 19.79
CA ASP A 329 -0.80 17.14 19.80
C ASP A 329 0.02 17.50 18.55
N MET A 330 -0.48 18.43 17.74
CA MET A 330 0.13 18.75 16.44
C MET A 330 1.49 19.43 16.59
N ARG A 331 1.72 20.19 17.66
CA ARG A 331 2.98 20.95 17.87
C ARG A 331 4.07 20.10 18.51
N THR A 332 3.73 19.20 19.43
CA THR A 332 4.71 18.37 20.15
C THR A 332 4.86 16.99 19.54
N GLY A 333 3.83 16.51 18.84
CA GLY A 333 3.76 15.16 18.30
C GLY A 333 3.49 14.11 19.38
N GLU A 334 3.16 14.49 20.62
CA GLU A 334 2.82 13.55 21.70
C GLU A 334 1.48 12.87 21.45
N VAL A 335 1.35 11.59 21.80
CA VAL A 335 0.07 10.85 21.68
C VAL A 335 -0.89 11.35 22.75
N CYS A 336 -2.08 11.77 22.33
CA CYS A 336 -3.19 12.09 23.23
C CYS A 336 -4.00 10.83 23.57
N TRP A 337 -4.36 10.05 22.55
CA TRP A 337 -5.09 8.79 22.71
C TRP A 337 -4.89 7.88 21.48
N GLU A 338 -5.18 6.59 21.66
CA GLU A 338 -5.15 5.58 20.60
C GLU A 338 -6.35 4.64 20.73
N HIS A 339 -7.08 4.43 19.64
CA HIS A 339 -8.10 3.39 19.48
C HIS A 339 -7.54 2.25 18.64
N ARG A 340 -7.91 1.00 18.97
CA ARG A 340 -7.44 -0.21 18.27
C ARG A 340 -8.61 -1.09 17.86
N ASP A 341 -8.60 -1.54 16.62
CA ASP A 341 -9.47 -2.59 16.12
C ASP A 341 -8.64 -3.80 15.70
N GLN A 342 -9.09 -5.00 16.05
CA GLN A 342 -8.43 -6.23 15.63
C GLN A 342 -8.71 -6.49 14.15
N ALA A 343 -7.84 -5.93 13.31
CA ALA A 343 -7.92 -5.97 11.86
C ALA A 343 -6.51 -5.88 11.29
N ASN A 344 -6.30 -6.54 10.15
CA ASN A 344 -5.03 -6.52 9.45
C ASN A 344 -5.27 -6.62 7.95
N LEU A 345 -4.69 -5.70 7.20
CA LEU A 345 -4.66 -5.72 5.75
C LEU A 345 -3.22 -5.68 5.26
N TYR A 346 -2.90 -6.53 4.30
CA TYR A 346 -1.69 -6.46 3.49
C TYR A 346 -2.05 -6.57 2.01
N ALA A 347 -1.60 -5.59 1.22
CA ALA A 347 -1.72 -5.62 -0.24
C ALA A 347 -0.31 -5.65 -0.87
N VAL A 348 -0.08 -6.52 -1.87
CA VAL A 348 1.25 -6.76 -2.44
C VAL A 348 1.94 -5.48 -2.92
N GLU A 349 1.22 -4.62 -3.64
CA GLU A 349 1.77 -3.33 -4.11
C GLU A 349 1.50 -2.18 -3.13
N GLY A 350 0.50 -2.35 -2.27
CA GLY A 350 -0.03 -1.33 -1.39
C GLY A 350 0.48 -1.38 0.04
N GLY A 351 1.28 -2.37 0.44
CA GLY A 351 1.73 -2.55 1.82
C GLY A 351 0.61 -2.76 2.84
N HIS A 352 0.93 -2.52 4.11
CA HIS A 352 0.03 -2.73 5.24
C HIS A 352 -0.91 -1.55 5.49
N GLY A 353 -2.03 -1.86 6.16
CA GLY A 353 -2.79 -0.90 6.93
C GLY A 353 -3.78 -0.03 6.15
N PRO A 354 -4.44 0.89 6.89
CA PRO A 354 -5.52 1.72 6.39
C PRO A 354 -5.05 2.83 5.45
N ARG A 355 -5.94 3.21 4.53
CA ARG A 355 -5.70 4.22 3.48
C ARG A 355 -6.61 5.44 3.61
N ALA A 356 -7.82 5.25 4.13
CA ALA A 356 -8.74 6.34 4.37
C ALA A 356 -8.18 7.33 5.41
N THR A 357 -8.55 8.60 5.28
CA THR A 357 -8.26 9.63 6.27
C THR A 357 -9.49 9.81 7.17
N PRO A 358 -9.33 9.90 8.50
CA PRO A 358 -10.44 10.21 9.39
C PRO A 358 -11.08 11.55 9.05
N THR A 359 -12.33 11.74 9.47
CA THR A 359 -13.02 13.03 9.45
C THR A 359 -13.40 13.42 10.87
N ILE A 360 -13.09 14.64 11.27
CA ILE A 360 -13.44 15.22 12.57
C ILE A 360 -14.67 16.11 12.37
N SER A 361 -15.72 15.88 13.14
CA SER A 361 -16.91 16.74 13.17
C SER A 361 -17.50 16.77 14.56
N LEU A 362 -17.80 17.98 15.08
CA LEU A 362 -18.44 18.22 16.38
C LEU A 362 -17.87 17.36 17.53
N GLY A 363 -16.55 17.36 17.71
CA GLY A 363 -15.92 16.62 18.81
C GLY A 363 -15.89 15.11 18.62
N ARG A 364 -16.23 14.59 17.44
CA ARG A 364 -16.20 13.16 17.11
C ARG A 364 -15.24 12.88 15.95
N VAL A 365 -14.65 11.70 15.97
CA VAL A 365 -13.77 11.20 14.91
C VAL A 365 -14.44 10.04 14.19
N TYR A 366 -14.62 10.19 12.89
CA TYR A 366 -15.16 9.17 12.00
C TYR A 366 -14.03 8.55 11.18
N ALA A 367 -13.72 7.28 11.43
CA ALA A 367 -12.58 6.59 10.81
C ALA A 367 -13.03 5.30 10.14
N LEU A 368 -12.60 5.09 8.88
CA LEU A 368 -12.86 3.87 8.14
C LEU A 368 -11.57 3.06 8.01
N GLY A 369 -11.53 1.90 8.66
CA GLY A 369 -10.44 0.93 8.54
C GLY A 369 -10.37 0.28 7.16
N ALA A 370 -9.22 -0.31 6.83
CA ALA A 370 -8.98 -0.93 5.52
C ALA A 370 -9.84 -2.18 5.31
N THR A 371 -10.29 -2.80 6.40
CA THR A 371 -11.16 -3.99 6.43
C THR A 371 -12.65 -3.67 6.52
N GLY A 372 -13.05 -2.39 6.45
CA GLY A 372 -14.45 -1.97 6.44
C GLY A 372 -15.04 -1.57 7.79
N ILE A 373 -14.26 -1.62 8.87
CA ILE A 373 -14.70 -1.13 10.19
C ILE A 373 -14.82 0.39 10.15
N LEU A 374 -16.05 0.91 10.25
CA LEU A 374 -16.36 2.33 10.39
C LEU A 374 -16.64 2.63 11.86
N ASN A 375 -15.79 3.44 12.47
CA ASN A 375 -15.93 3.87 13.85
C ASN A 375 -16.40 5.32 13.94
N CYS A 376 -17.17 5.61 14.98
CA CYS A 376 -17.30 6.93 15.56
C CYS A 376 -16.66 6.90 16.96
N LEU A 377 -15.65 7.72 17.14
CA LEU A 377 -14.90 7.84 18.39
C LEU A 377 -15.19 9.19 19.04
N ASP A 378 -15.23 9.19 20.36
CA ASP A 378 -15.14 10.40 21.16
C ASP A 378 -13.81 11.10 20.89
N GLY A 379 -13.85 12.34 20.42
CA GLY A 379 -12.65 13.04 19.96
C GLY A 379 -11.66 13.41 21.07
N ALA A 380 -12.13 13.48 22.32
CA ALA A 380 -11.28 13.81 23.46
C ALA A 380 -10.53 12.60 24.02
N THR A 381 -11.14 11.41 23.96
CA THR A 381 -10.64 10.20 24.61
C THR A 381 -10.29 9.07 23.67
N GLY A 382 -10.73 9.12 22.42
CA GLY A 382 -10.63 8.01 21.46
C GLY A 382 -11.59 6.85 21.74
N ARG A 383 -12.45 6.95 22.77
CA ARG A 383 -13.39 5.88 23.12
C ARG A 383 -14.40 5.69 21.99
N CYS A 384 -14.58 4.45 21.57
CA CYS A 384 -15.62 4.08 20.60
C CYS A 384 -17.03 4.40 21.13
N ILE A 385 -17.75 5.27 20.41
CA ILE A 385 -19.17 5.57 20.63
C ILE A 385 -20.02 4.51 19.91
N TRP A 386 -19.69 4.24 18.65
CA TRP A 386 -20.27 3.16 17.87
C TRP A 386 -19.29 2.66 16.81
N SER A 387 -19.46 1.40 16.40
CA SER A 387 -18.68 0.74 15.36
C SER A 387 -19.57 -0.16 14.52
N THR A 388 -19.36 -0.17 13.21
CA THR A 388 -20.04 -1.07 12.27
C THR A 388 -19.09 -1.50 11.17
N ASN A 389 -19.23 -2.72 10.64
CA ASN A 389 -18.49 -3.15 9.46
C ASN A 389 -19.33 -2.93 8.21
N ILE A 390 -18.92 -1.96 7.37
CA ILE A 390 -19.68 -1.55 6.18
C ILE A 390 -19.70 -2.64 5.10
N LEU A 391 -18.76 -3.59 5.13
CA LEU A 391 -18.71 -4.69 4.17
C LEU A 391 -19.71 -5.77 4.57
N GLU A 392 -19.69 -6.17 5.83
CA GLU A 392 -20.62 -7.17 6.38
C GLU A 392 -22.07 -6.66 6.35
N ASP A 393 -22.29 -5.42 6.78
CA ASP A 393 -23.61 -4.78 6.81
C ASP A 393 -24.23 -4.63 5.41
N ASN A 394 -23.43 -4.65 4.35
CA ASN A 394 -23.90 -4.52 2.97
C ASN A 394 -23.68 -5.76 2.10
N ASP A 395 -23.27 -6.89 2.70
CA ASP A 395 -22.99 -8.16 2.02
C ASP A 395 -22.03 -8.03 0.82
N VAL A 396 -20.95 -7.28 1.02
CA VAL A 396 -19.92 -7.04 0.01
C VAL A 396 -18.55 -7.55 0.44
N THR A 397 -17.71 -7.88 -0.54
CA THR A 397 -16.34 -8.33 -0.30
C THR A 397 -15.36 -7.17 -0.45
N ASN A 398 -14.29 -7.23 0.32
CA ASN A 398 -13.27 -6.18 0.31
C ASN A 398 -12.55 -6.09 -1.04
N ARG A 399 -11.98 -4.92 -1.33
CA ARG A 399 -11.20 -4.62 -2.52
C ARG A 399 -9.74 -5.03 -2.35
N LEU A 400 -9.03 -5.13 -3.47
CA LEU A 400 -7.61 -5.54 -3.53
C LEU A 400 -6.71 -4.68 -2.63
N PHE A 401 -6.97 -3.37 -2.57
CA PHE A 401 -6.22 -2.43 -1.73
C PHE A 401 -6.98 -2.02 -0.47
N GLY A 402 -8.01 -2.77 -0.07
CA GLY A 402 -8.87 -2.43 1.07
C GLY A 402 -9.75 -1.20 0.82
N MET A 403 -10.45 -0.77 1.87
CA MET A 403 -11.22 0.48 1.84
C MET A 403 -10.29 1.70 1.91
N ALA A 404 -10.46 2.62 0.96
CA ALA A 404 -9.68 3.86 0.87
C ALA A 404 -10.53 5.15 0.86
N GLY A 405 -11.84 5.04 0.64
CA GLY A 405 -12.73 6.20 0.61
C GLY A 405 -12.91 6.81 2.00
N SER A 406 -12.45 8.05 2.20
CA SER A 406 -12.53 8.74 3.48
C SER A 406 -13.98 9.13 3.82
N PRO A 407 -14.49 8.85 5.05
CA PRO A 407 -15.90 9.09 5.40
C PRO A 407 -16.33 10.54 5.21
N LEU A 408 -17.36 10.81 4.41
CA LEU A 408 -17.93 12.15 4.26
C LEU A 408 -18.96 12.39 5.37
N VAL A 409 -18.72 13.37 6.24
CA VAL A 409 -19.61 13.70 7.35
C VAL A 409 -20.36 14.98 7.01
N LEU A 410 -21.67 14.88 6.88
CA LEU A 410 -22.61 15.97 6.64
C LEU A 410 -23.85 15.67 7.46
N GLU A 411 -23.96 16.29 8.64
CA GLU A 411 -25.02 15.96 9.58
C GLU A 411 -26.41 15.97 8.94
N PRO A 412 -27.22 14.92 9.18
CA PRO A 412 -27.00 13.83 10.15
C PRO A 412 -26.22 12.61 9.62
N TYR A 413 -25.58 12.69 8.45
CA TYR A 413 -25.04 11.55 7.72
C TYR A 413 -23.52 11.37 7.86
N VAL A 414 -23.08 10.11 7.94
CA VAL A 414 -21.72 9.64 7.65
C VAL A 414 -21.80 8.76 6.40
N ILE A 415 -21.21 9.21 5.31
CA ILE A 415 -21.38 8.64 3.98
C ILE A 415 -20.09 7.95 3.55
N VAL A 416 -20.21 6.69 3.15
CA VAL A 416 -19.12 5.81 2.73
C VAL A 416 -19.54 4.98 1.51
N SER A 417 -18.57 4.44 0.78
CA SER A 417 -18.80 3.62 -0.42
C SER A 417 -18.28 2.20 -0.19
N PRO A 418 -19.10 1.27 0.36
CA PRO A 418 -18.70 -0.13 0.53
C PRO A 418 -18.61 -0.85 -0.82
N GLY A 419 -19.49 -0.49 -1.77
CA GLY A 419 -19.39 -0.91 -3.16
C GLY A 419 -19.94 -2.30 -3.42
N GLY A 420 -21.09 -2.38 -4.08
CA GLY A 420 -21.73 -3.64 -4.42
C GLY A 420 -23.14 -3.46 -4.92
N GLN A 421 -23.77 -4.59 -5.27
CA GLN A 421 -25.10 -4.60 -5.85
C GLN A 421 -26.12 -4.06 -4.83
N GLY A 422 -26.72 -2.91 -5.14
CA GLY A 422 -27.64 -2.22 -4.24
C GLY A 422 -26.97 -1.59 -3.02
N SER A 423 -25.65 -1.33 -3.03
CA SER A 423 -24.90 -0.70 -1.94
C SER A 423 -23.64 0.06 -2.38
N SER A 424 -23.67 0.73 -3.53
CA SER A 424 -22.50 1.50 -4.00
C SER A 424 -22.13 2.67 -3.08
N LEU A 425 -23.13 3.28 -2.45
CA LEU A 425 -23.01 4.41 -1.52
C LEU A 425 -23.99 4.20 -0.37
N VAL A 426 -23.55 4.42 0.86
CA VAL A 426 -24.37 4.20 2.06
C VAL A 426 -24.18 5.38 3.00
N ALA A 427 -25.28 5.84 3.60
CA ALA A 427 -25.23 6.75 4.73
C ALA A 427 -25.61 6.04 6.02
N TYR A 428 -24.82 6.31 7.05
CA TYR A 428 -25.09 5.96 8.43
C TYR A 428 -25.46 7.21 9.20
N ASP A 429 -26.28 7.05 10.23
CA ASP A 429 -26.57 8.10 11.20
C ASP A 429 -25.31 8.42 12.00
N HIS A 430 -24.91 9.69 12.01
CA HIS A 430 -23.65 10.12 12.61
C HIS A 430 -23.57 9.94 14.15
N GLU A 431 -24.72 9.78 14.83
CA GLU A 431 -24.78 9.59 16.28
C GLU A 431 -24.83 8.14 16.70
N THR A 432 -25.52 7.31 15.93
CA THR A 432 -25.88 5.94 16.32
C THR A 432 -25.22 4.86 15.46
N GLY A 433 -24.67 5.21 14.30
CA GLY A 433 -24.12 4.25 13.35
C GLY A 433 -25.16 3.40 12.64
N LYS A 434 -26.46 3.73 12.75
CA LYS A 434 -27.53 3.01 12.06
C LYS A 434 -27.59 3.40 10.60
N LYS A 435 -27.78 2.42 9.72
CA LYS A 435 -27.97 2.66 8.29
C LYS A 435 -29.22 3.50 8.03
N MET A 436 -29.06 4.60 7.30
CA MET A 436 -30.11 5.59 6.99
C MET A 436 -30.64 5.43 5.58
N TRP A 437 -29.75 5.33 4.60
CA TRP A 437 -30.11 5.08 3.21
C TRP A 437 -28.99 4.36 2.47
N VAL A 438 -29.36 3.78 1.32
CA VAL A 438 -28.45 3.10 0.41
C VAL A 438 -28.74 3.54 -1.02
N GLY A 439 -27.69 3.74 -1.80
CA GLY A 439 -27.75 4.23 -3.17
C GLY A 439 -26.85 3.46 -4.13
N GLY A 440 -27.35 3.25 -5.35
CA GLY A 440 -26.63 2.68 -6.49
C GLY A 440 -26.14 1.24 -6.33
N SER A 441 -25.48 0.71 -7.36
CA SER A 441 -25.13 -0.72 -7.46
C SER A 441 -23.71 -1.00 -7.96
N GLY A 442 -22.92 0.04 -8.26
CA GLY A 442 -21.55 -0.13 -8.70
C GLY A 442 -20.62 -0.65 -7.61
N GLN A 443 -19.63 -1.44 -8.02
CA GLN A 443 -18.52 -1.86 -7.16
C GLN A 443 -17.72 -0.65 -6.65
N ALA A 444 -17.16 -0.71 -5.46
CA ALA A 444 -16.34 0.38 -4.93
C ALA A 444 -15.09 0.60 -5.78
N SER A 445 -14.78 1.88 -5.98
CA SER A 445 -13.48 2.34 -6.44
C SER A 445 -12.62 2.80 -5.26
N TYR A 446 -11.69 3.73 -5.47
CA TYR A 446 -10.78 4.23 -4.43
C TYR A 446 -10.88 5.75 -4.21
N SER A 447 -11.89 6.42 -4.77
CA SER A 447 -12.22 7.81 -4.46
C SER A 447 -13.03 7.91 -3.17
N SER A 448 -12.88 9.02 -2.45
CA SER A 448 -13.79 9.39 -1.36
C SER A 448 -15.10 10.01 -1.89
N PRO A 449 -16.24 9.90 -1.18
CA PRO A 449 -17.45 10.64 -1.52
C PRO A 449 -17.22 12.16 -1.47
N GLN A 450 -17.69 12.87 -2.49
CA GLN A 450 -17.54 14.33 -2.63
C GLN A 450 -18.91 14.98 -2.61
N HIS A 451 -19.11 15.96 -1.73
CA HIS A 451 -20.33 16.77 -1.74
C HIS A 451 -20.21 17.90 -2.78
N GLY A 452 -21.33 18.22 -3.43
CA GLY A 452 -21.44 19.38 -4.30
C GLY A 452 -22.90 19.75 -4.59
N ILE A 453 -23.11 21.00 -5.00
CA ILE A 453 -24.38 21.44 -5.56
C ILE A 453 -24.32 21.18 -7.07
N ILE A 454 -25.24 20.37 -7.58
CA ILE A 454 -25.34 19.99 -8.99
C ILE A 454 -26.72 20.40 -9.49
N CYS A 455 -26.76 21.35 -10.42
CA CYS A 455 -27.99 21.94 -10.95
C CYS A 455 -28.95 22.39 -9.84
N GLY A 456 -28.42 23.11 -8.83
CA GLY A 456 -29.17 23.59 -7.66
C GLY A 456 -29.56 22.52 -6.62
N GLU A 457 -29.17 21.25 -6.81
CA GLU A 457 -29.48 20.15 -5.88
C GLU A 457 -28.24 19.68 -5.12
N ALA A 458 -28.34 19.52 -3.79
CA ALA A 458 -27.29 18.93 -2.98
C ALA A 458 -27.13 17.43 -3.30
N GLN A 459 -25.97 17.07 -3.83
CA GLN A 459 -25.64 15.71 -4.26
C GLN A 459 -24.31 15.23 -3.69
N VAL A 460 -24.15 13.91 -3.65
CA VAL A 460 -22.89 13.23 -3.37
C VAL A 460 -22.40 12.57 -4.64
N LEU A 461 -21.19 12.95 -5.05
CA LEU A 461 -20.49 12.38 -6.18
C LEU A 461 -19.53 11.30 -5.69
N ILE A 462 -19.50 10.16 -6.39
CA ILE A 462 -18.61 9.06 -6.07
C ILE A 462 -18.22 8.31 -7.34
N PHE A 463 -16.95 7.94 -7.48
CA PHE A 463 -16.59 6.96 -8.49
C PHE A 463 -16.91 5.56 -7.98
N ASP A 464 -17.70 4.85 -8.76
CA ASP A 464 -17.85 3.41 -8.64
C ASP A 464 -17.07 2.69 -9.75
N GLY A 465 -17.32 1.40 -9.87
CA GLY A 465 -16.68 0.52 -10.83
C GLY A 465 -17.13 0.71 -12.27
N GLU A 466 -18.09 1.59 -12.54
CA GLU A 466 -18.64 1.88 -13.87
C GLU A 466 -18.30 3.30 -14.32
N GLY A 467 -18.20 4.24 -13.39
CA GLY A 467 -17.85 5.62 -13.69
C GLY A 467 -18.09 6.56 -12.51
N ILE A 468 -18.33 7.83 -12.82
CA ILE A 468 -18.75 8.82 -11.83
C ILE A 468 -20.27 8.81 -11.72
N GLN A 469 -20.78 8.78 -10.49
CA GLN A 469 -22.21 8.79 -10.17
C GLN A 469 -22.57 10.01 -9.32
N GLY A 470 -23.76 10.56 -9.51
CA GLY A 470 -24.37 11.57 -8.65
C GLY A 470 -25.59 11.01 -7.91
N HIS A 471 -25.63 11.23 -6.60
CA HIS A 471 -26.71 10.78 -5.72
C HIS A 471 -27.32 11.93 -4.92
N ARG A 472 -28.65 11.98 -4.78
CA ARG A 472 -29.30 12.93 -3.86
C ARG A 472 -28.81 12.72 -2.43
N LEU A 473 -28.31 13.78 -1.79
CA LEU A 473 -27.77 13.70 -0.43
C LEU A 473 -28.77 13.13 0.60
N ALA A 474 -30.03 13.56 0.53
CA ALA A 474 -31.04 13.22 1.53
C ALA A 474 -31.53 11.75 1.48
N SER A 475 -31.37 11.07 0.34
CA SER A 475 -31.99 9.74 0.10
C SER A 475 -31.06 8.70 -0.51
N GLY A 476 -29.88 9.08 -1.01
CA GLY A 476 -29.02 8.19 -1.79
C GLY A 476 -29.53 7.87 -3.19
N GLU A 477 -30.67 8.44 -3.60
CA GLU A 477 -31.26 8.20 -4.91
C GLU A 477 -30.29 8.61 -6.02
N HIS A 478 -30.01 7.69 -6.94
CA HIS A 478 -29.18 7.95 -8.10
C HIS A 478 -29.85 8.98 -9.01
N ARG A 479 -29.10 10.00 -9.44
CA ARG A 479 -29.57 11.09 -10.30
C ARG A 479 -29.00 11.01 -11.70
N TRP A 480 -27.72 10.72 -11.82
CA TRP A 480 -27.03 10.65 -13.09
C TRP A 480 -25.73 9.87 -12.97
N GLY A 481 -25.22 9.41 -14.10
CA GLY A 481 -23.94 8.73 -14.19
C GLY A 481 -23.23 9.02 -15.51
N TYR A 482 -21.90 8.98 -15.48
CA TYR A 482 -21.08 9.06 -16.68
C TYR A 482 -20.06 7.92 -16.73
N PRO A 483 -20.12 7.02 -17.73
CA PRO A 483 -19.22 5.88 -17.82
C PRO A 483 -17.74 6.28 -17.87
N TRP A 484 -16.95 5.78 -16.91
CA TRP A 484 -15.55 6.13 -16.74
C TRP A 484 -14.74 5.02 -16.05
N VAL A 485 -14.38 4.00 -16.83
CA VAL A 485 -13.59 2.87 -16.33
C VAL A 485 -12.10 3.08 -16.64
N SER A 486 -11.27 3.27 -15.61
CA SER A 486 -9.83 3.55 -15.77
C SER A 486 -8.97 2.32 -16.06
N ASN A 487 -9.39 1.16 -15.56
CA ASN A 487 -8.81 -0.16 -15.83
C ASN A 487 -9.96 -1.20 -15.73
N PRO A 488 -10.25 -2.00 -16.77
CA PRO A 488 -11.33 -2.99 -16.72
C PRO A 488 -11.21 -4.03 -15.60
N ALA A 489 -9.98 -4.39 -15.19
CA ALA A 489 -9.76 -5.43 -14.19
C ALA A 489 -9.92 -4.92 -12.76
N GLU A 490 -9.34 -3.76 -12.44
CA GLU A 490 -9.25 -3.27 -11.06
C GLU A 490 -10.17 -2.08 -10.78
N LYS A 491 -10.60 -1.34 -11.82
CA LYS A 491 -11.54 -0.21 -11.72
C LYS A 491 -11.06 0.87 -10.73
N ASN A 492 -9.80 1.27 -10.86
CA ASN A 492 -9.12 2.19 -9.93
C ASN A 492 -9.31 3.66 -10.31
N ASN A 493 -10.40 4.27 -9.87
CA ASN A 493 -10.62 5.72 -9.88
C ASN A 493 -10.28 6.26 -8.49
N VAL A 494 -9.28 7.14 -8.41
CA VAL A 494 -8.75 7.68 -7.15
C VAL A 494 -9.01 9.18 -7.02
N CYS A 495 -8.81 9.93 -8.11
CA CYS A 495 -8.98 11.38 -8.13
C CYS A 495 -10.38 11.78 -7.68
N GLN A 496 -10.49 12.79 -6.81
CA GLN A 496 -11.77 13.42 -6.50
C GLN A 496 -12.35 14.11 -7.74
N PRO A 497 -13.68 14.03 -7.98
CA PRO A 497 -14.33 14.89 -8.95
C PRO A 497 -14.26 16.35 -8.45
N VAL A 498 -14.08 17.30 -9.37
CA VAL A 498 -14.08 18.74 -9.05
C VAL A 498 -15.33 19.37 -9.65
N VAL A 499 -16.14 19.99 -8.80
CA VAL A 499 -17.41 20.63 -9.19
C VAL A 499 -17.15 22.12 -9.44
N PHE A 500 -17.69 22.63 -10.54
CA PHE A 500 -17.67 24.05 -10.90
C PHE A 500 -19.09 24.55 -11.04
N ASP A 501 -19.44 25.48 -10.16
CA ASP A 501 -20.77 26.10 -10.08
C ASP A 501 -20.76 27.58 -10.51
N GLU A 502 -19.65 28.03 -11.13
CA GLU A 502 -19.46 29.42 -11.53
C GLU A 502 -19.97 29.67 -12.97
N ASP A 503 -20.62 30.82 -13.18
CA ASP A 503 -20.98 31.41 -14.47
C ASP A 503 -21.91 30.60 -15.39
N LEU A 504 -22.71 29.69 -14.81
CA LEU A 504 -23.73 28.92 -15.54
C LEU A 504 -25.14 29.20 -14.99
N THR A 505 -26.16 28.73 -15.71
CA THR A 505 -27.55 28.78 -15.24
C THR A 505 -27.76 27.77 -14.11
N ASP A 506 -28.74 27.98 -13.23
CA ASP A 506 -29.10 27.05 -12.14
C ASP A 506 -29.30 25.59 -12.60
N ASP A 507 -29.61 25.37 -13.88
CA ASP A 507 -29.82 24.04 -14.47
C ASP A 507 -28.55 23.37 -15.02
N VAL A 508 -27.38 23.99 -14.96
CA VAL A 508 -26.13 23.46 -15.56
C VAL A 508 -24.95 23.58 -14.60
N THR A 509 -24.30 22.45 -14.34
CA THR A 509 -23.08 22.38 -13.53
C THR A 509 -21.99 21.62 -14.29
N ARG A 510 -20.73 22.03 -14.13
CA ARG A 510 -19.60 21.31 -14.73
C ARG A 510 -18.85 20.48 -13.70
N VAL A 511 -18.41 19.30 -14.12
CA VAL A 511 -17.66 18.37 -13.26
C VAL A 511 -16.42 17.90 -13.99
N PHE A 512 -15.23 18.21 -13.46
CA PHE A 512 -13.97 17.65 -13.96
C PHE A 512 -13.68 16.30 -13.31
N ILE A 513 -13.26 15.35 -14.15
CA ILE A 513 -12.87 14.00 -13.75
C ILE A 513 -11.53 13.61 -14.36
N SER A 514 -10.74 12.82 -13.64
CA SER A 514 -9.47 12.28 -14.13
C SER A 514 -9.15 10.92 -13.53
N SER A 515 -8.49 10.06 -14.31
CA SER A 515 -7.96 8.79 -13.81
C SER A 515 -6.63 8.44 -14.48
N GLY A 516 -5.82 7.66 -13.74
CA GLY A 516 -4.59 7.05 -14.21
C GLY A 516 -4.80 5.98 -15.30
N TYR A 517 -3.80 5.09 -15.44
CA TYR A 517 -3.90 3.88 -16.27
C TYR A 517 -4.27 4.14 -17.75
N GLY A 518 -3.82 5.30 -18.27
CA GLY A 518 -4.08 5.69 -19.67
C GLY A 518 -5.48 6.27 -19.93
N GLN A 519 -6.34 6.41 -18.92
CA GLN A 519 -7.71 6.89 -19.11
C GLN A 519 -7.77 8.38 -19.45
N GLY A 520 -7.09 9.22 -18.68
CA GLY A 520 -7.00 10.66 -18.95
C GLY A 520 -7.95 11.48 -18.10
N CYS A 521 -8.58 12.49 -18.71
CA CYS A 521 -9.46 13.42 -18.04
C CYS A 521 -10.58 13.92 -18.97
N ALA A 522 -11.66 14.41 -18.36
CA ALA A 522 -12.78 15.04 -19.06
C ALA A 522 -13.38 16.16 -18.21
N LEU A 523 -13.96 17.15 -18.88
CA LEU A 523 -14.88 18.09 -18.28
C LEU A 523 -16.29 17.71 -18.73
N LEU A 524 -17.12 17.34 -17.76
CA LEU A 524 -18.51 16.99 -17.98
C LEU A 524 -19.38 18.23 -17.77
N GLU A 525 -20.44 18.31 -18.54
CA GLU A 525 -21.55 19.24 -18.35
C GLU A 525 -22.77 18.41 -17.96
N VAL A 526 -23.26 18.64 -16.75
CA VAL A 526 -24.47 18.03 -16.22
C VAL A 526 -25.58 19.05 -16.37
N LYS A 527 -26.63 18.71 -17.10
CA LYS A 527 -27.81 19.56 -17.29
C LYS A 527 -29.03 18.90 -16.72
N ARG A 528 -29.78 19.64 -15.91
CA ARG A 528 -31.11 19.24 -15.48
C ARG A 528 -32.10 19.47 -16.62
N ILE A 529 -32.90 18.45 -16.92
CA ILE A 529 -34.00 18.49 -17.89
C ILE A 529 -35.24 18.01 -17.16
N GLU A 530 -36.10 18.95 -16.76
CA GLU A 530 -37.26 18.68 -15.90
C GLU A 530 -36.85 18.00 -14.58
N ASP A 531 -37.19 16.73 -14.40
CA ASP A 531 -36.85 15.91 -13.23
C ASP A 531 -35.69 14.92 -13.48
N ASP A 532 -35.09 14.94 -14.68
CA ASP A 532 -33.97 14.07 -15.08
C ASP A 532 -32.70 14.88 -15.36
N TYR A 533 -31.61 14.18 -15.66
CA TYR A 533 -30.29 14.74 -15.91
C TYR A 533 -29.70 14.20 -17.22
N SER A 534 -29.16 15.11 -18.03
CA SER A 534 -28.31 14.75 -19.17
C SER A 534 -26.86 15.09 -18.85
N VAL A 535 -25.95 14.19 -19.23
CA VAL A 535 -24.52 14.36 -18.96
C VAL A 535 -23.73 14.17 -20.25
N GLU A 536 -22.99 15.20 -20.65
CA GLU A 536 -22.14 15.17 -21.84
C GLU A 536 -20.73 15.64 -21.52
N ALA A 537 -19.74 15.13 -22.24
CA ALA A 537 -18.37 15.65 -22.12
C ALA A 537 -18.22 16.88 -23.01
N VAL A 538 -17.94 18.04 -22.40
CA VAL A 538 -17.53 19.26 -23.13
C VAL A 538 -16.25 18.98 -23.89
N TRP A 539 -15.31 18.31 -23.23
CA TRP A 539 -14.10 17.76 -23.85
C TRP A 539 -13.60 16.54 -23.08
N ARG A 540 -12.81 15.72 -23.75
CA ARG A 540 -12.13 14.55 -23.19
C ARG A 540 -10.78 14.35 -23.86
N ASN A 541 -9.73 14.07 -23.08
CA ASN A 541 -8.39 13.79 -23.61
C ASN A 541 -7.51 13.06 -22.57
N ARG A 542 -6.22 12.87 -22.88
CA ARG A 542 -5.23 12.18 -22.02
C ARG A 542 -4.15 13.09 -21.45
N ASN A 543 -4.43 14.39 -21.39
CA ASN A 543 -3.44 15.40 -21.02
C ASN A 543 -3.13 15.41 -19.52
N LEU A 544 -4.01 14.88 -18.68
CA LEU A 544 -3.85 14.75 -17.23
C LEU A 544 -4.45 13.42 -16.76
N LYS A 545 -3.60 12.53 -16.24
CA LYS A 545 -3.92 11.18 -15.74
C LYS A 545 -3.62 11.10 -14.24
N ALA A 546 -4.52 11.61 -13.42
CA ALA A 546 -4.39 11.60 -11.97
C ALA A 546 -4.54 10.15 -11.46
N LYS A 547 -3.41 9.49 -11.12
CA LYS A 547 -3.38 8.06 -10.77
C LYS A 547 -3.60 7.81 -9.28
N PHE A 548 -2.83 8.47 -8.42
CA PHE A 548 -2.92 8.38 -6.96
C PHE A 548 -3.21 9.72 -6.29
N SER A 549 -3.31 10.79 -7.08
CA SER A 549 -3.51 12.15 -6.60
C SER A 549 -4.85 12.71 -7.03
N SER A 550 -5.24 13.83 -6.43
CA SER A 550 -6.32 14.68 -6.92
C SER A 550 -5.77 16.02 -7.41
N VAL A 551 -6.59 16.76 -8.15
CA VAL A 551 -6.20 18.04 -8.77
C VAL A 551 -6.64 19.22 -7.91
N VAL A 552 -6.09 20.40 -8.19
CA VAL A 552 -6.54 21.69 -7.64
C VAL A 552 -6.77 22.67 -8.79
N THR A 553 -7.57 23.71 -8.54
CA THR A 553 -7.98 24.68 -9.56
C THR A 553 -7.66 26.09 -9.14
N ARG A 554 -7.23 26.91 -10.10
CA ARG A 554 -6.98 28.34 -9.89
C ARG A 554 -7.05 29.08 -11.23
N ASP A 555 -7.74 30.23 -11.24
CA ASP A 555 -7.76 31.18 -12.36
C ASP A 555 -8.11 30.55 -13.73
N GLY A 556 -9.06 29.62 -13.76
CA GLY A 556 -9.48 28.92 -14.99
C GLY A 556 -8.53 27.81 -15.45
N TYR A 557 -7.57 27.41 -14.61
CA TYR A 557 -6.64 26.31 -14.87
C TYR A 557 -6.75 25.21 -13.81
N ILE A 558 -6.49 23.98 -14.24
CA ILE A 558 -6.36 22.80 -13.40
C ILE A 558 -4.88 22.45 -13.26
N TYR A 559 -4.44 22.23 -12.03
CA TYR A 559 -3.09 21.79 -11.68
C TYR A 559 -3.15 20.40 -11.07
N GLY A 560 -2.29 19.50 -11.54
CA GLY A 560 -2.22 18.15 -10.99
C GLY A 560 -1.12 17.30 -11.60
N LEU A 561 -0.91 16.12 -11.02
CA LEU A 561 0.12 15.19 -11.47
C LEU A 561 -0.44 14.30 -12.60
N ASP A 562 0.10 14.48 -13.80
CA ASP A 562 -0.09 13.56 -14.92
C ASP A 562 0.85 12.37 -14.74
N GLU A 563 0.37 11.38 -13.99
CA GLU A 563 1.14 10.31 -13.36
C GLU A 563 2.25 10.85 -12.46
N ARG A 564 3.43 11.13 -13.02
CA ARG A 564 4.65 11.50 -12.26
C ARG A 564 5.08 12.95 -12.43
N ILE A 565 4.41 13.70 -13.31
CA ILE A 565 4.86 15.03 -13.76
C ILE A 565 3.72 16.03 -13.58
N LEU A 566 4.03 17.20 -12.99
CA LEU A 566 3.05 18.27 -12.82
C LEU A 566 2.62 18.85 -14.17
N VAL A 567 1.34 19.14 -14.29
CA VAL A 567 0.69 19.70 -15.47
C VAL A 567 -0.19 20.87 -15.06
N CYS A 568 -0.18 21.92 -15.88
CA CYS A 568 -1.22 22.93 -15.92
C CYS A 568 -2.07 22.72 -17.18
N LEU A 569 -3.38 22.61 -16.98
CA LEU A 569 -4.38 22.36 -18.01
C LEU A 569 -5.38 23.52 -18.02
N ASP A 570 -5.65 24.07 -19.20
CA ASP A 570 -6.73 25.04 -19.39
C ASP A 570 -8.09 24.34 -19.21
N LEU A 571 -8.89 24.83 -18.26
CA LEU A 571 -10.18 24.21 -17.89
C LEU A 571 -11.17 24.22 -19.06
N ASN A 572 -11.22 25.30 -19.82
CA ASN A 572 -12.22 25.49 -20.87
C ASN A 572 -11.94 24.65 -22.12
N THR A 573 -10.66 24.47 -22.46
CA THR A 573 -10.24 23.81 -23.71
C THR A 573 -9.68 22.42 -23.52
N GLY A 574 -9.30 22.05 -22.29
CA GLY A 574 -8.61 20.80 -21.98
C GLY A 574 -7.19 20.72 -22.56
N LYS A 575 -6.61 21.83 -23.06
CA LYS A 575 -5.24 21.88 -23.59
C LYS A 575 -4.24 22.06 -22.45
N ARG A 576 -3.05 21.48 -22.59
CA ARG A 576 -1.95 21.72 -21.64
C ARG A 576 -1.33 23.07 -21.92
N ALA A 577 -1.23 23.90 -20.89
CA ALA A 577 -0.36 25.08 -20.91
C ALA A 577 1.11 24.63 -20.81
N TRP A 578 1.41 23.75 -19.85
CA TRP A 578 2.74 23.18 -19.69
C TRP A 578 2.72 21.82 -18.96
N LYS A 579 3.86 21.09 -19.03
CA LYS A 579 4.11 19.82 -18.33
C LYS A 579 5.59 19.72 -17.92
N ARG A 580 5.88 19.92 -16.63
CA ARG A 580 7.24 20.01 -16.05
C ARG A 580 7.19 19.64 -14.56
N GLY A 581 8.36 19.48 -13.93
CA GLY A 581 8.46 19.08 -12.51
C GLY A 581 8.10 17.60 -12.28
N ARG A 582 9.07 16.80 -11.82
CA ARG A 582 8.89 15.36 -11.57
C ARG A 582 8.72 15.13 -10.08
N TYR A 583 7.52 14.73 -9.67
CA TYR A 583 7.13 14.55 -8.28
C TYR A 583 6.69 13.11 -7.95
N GLY A 584 6.80 12.20 -8.93
CA GLY A 584 6.32 10.83 -8.77
C GLY A 584 4.80 10.80 -8.52
N PHE A 585 4.31 9.76 -7.86
CA PHE A 585 2.92 9.69 -7.40
C PHE A 585 2.70 10.45 -6.08
N GLY A 586 3.20 11.69 -6.01
CA GLY A 586 3.05 12.58 -4.87
C GLY A 586 1.64 13.15 -4.72
N GLN A 587 1.50 14.11 -3.81
CA GLN A 587 0.25 14.80 -3.52
C GLN A 587 0.43 16.32 -3.51
N LEU A 588 -0.63 17.07 -3.80
CA LEU A 588 -0.59 18.53 -3.83
C LEU A 588 -1.80 19.18 -3.15
N LEU A 589 -1.52 20.36 -2.59
CA LEU A 589 -2.47 21.36 -2.12
C LEU A 589 -2.22 22.68 -2.87
N LEU A 590 -3.25 23.52 -2.99
CA LEU A 590 -3.14 24.92 -3.39
C LEU A 590 -3.17 25.79 -2.13
N VAL A 591 -2.21 26.70 -1.99
CA VAL A 591 -2.09 27.63 -0.86
C VAL A 591 -1.83 29.01 -1.41
N GLY A 592 -2.85 29.87 -1.43
CA GLY A 592 -2.79 31.16 -2.10
C GLY A 592 -2.39 31.00 -3.57
N ASP A 593 -1.21 31.51 -3.93
CA ASP A 593 -0.68 31.45 -5.29
C ASP A 593 0.32 30.31 -5.56
N LEU A 594 0.54 29.43 -4.58
CA LEU A 594 1.51 28.36 -4.61
C LEU A 594 0.87 26.97 -4.54
N LEU A 595 1.45 26.02 -5.25
CA LEU A 595 1.23 24.59 -5.05
C LEU A 595 2.24 24.10 -4.02
N LEU A 596 1.74 23.55 -2.91
CA LEU A 596 2.52 22.80 -1.94
C LEU A 596 2.47 21.32 -2.33
N ILE A 597 3.59 20.78 -2.81
CA ILE A 597 3.67 19.44 -3.39
C ILE A 597 4.55 18.55 -2.52
N GLN A 598 3.98 17.49 -1.95
CA GLN A 598 4.73 16.41 -1.34
C GLN A 598 5.03 15.34 -2.40
N ALA A 599 6.29 15.21 -2.78
CA ALA A 599 6.75 14.25 -3.80
C ALA A 599 6.72 12.82 -3.26
N GLU A 600 6.66 11.84 -4.18
CA GLU A 600 6.72 10.41 -3.85
C GLU A 600 7.99 10.01 -3.08
N THR A 601 9.08 10.75 -3.27
CA THR A 601 10.37 10.57 -2.58
C THR A 601 10.39 11.12 -1.15
N GLY A 602 9.36 11.88 -0.74
CA GLY A 602 9.27 12.53 0.56
C GLY A 602 9.70 14.00 0.60
N ASP A 603 10.23 14.54 -0.50
CA ASP A 603 10.50 15.98 -0.62
C ASP A 603 9.20 16.80 -0.61
N VAL A 604 9.24 17.99 -0.02
CA VAL A 604 8.18 19.00 -0.16
C VAL A 604 8.70 20.16 -1.00
N ALA A 605 7.94 20.57 -2.00
CA ALA A 605 8.27 21.67 -2.89
C ALA A 605 7.15 22.72 -2.95
N LEU A 606 7.54 23.97 -3.19
CA LEU A 606 6.65 25.07 -3.56
C LEU A 606 6.81 25.37 -5.05
N VAL A 607 5.69 25.43 -5.77
CA VAL A 607 5.63 25.75 -7.20
C VAL A 607 4.59 26.83 -7.44
N GLU A 608 4.89 27.83 -8.26
CA GLU A 608 3.88 28.86 -8.58
C GLU A 608 2.71 28.25 -9.38
N ALA A 609 1.48 28.49 -8.92
CA ALA A 609 0.26 28.04 -9.58
C ALA A 609 -0.14 29.02 -10.70
N THR A 610 0.69 29.10 -11.74
CA THR A 610 0.47 29.97 -12.92
C THR A 610 0.44 29.18 -14.23
N SER A 611 -0.34 29.65 -15.20
CA SER A 611 -0.44 29.06 -16.53
C SER A 611 0.70 29.48 -17.47
N ALA A 612 1.44 30.54 -17.15
CA ALA A 612 2.48 31.09 -18.02
C ALA A 612 3.64 30.10 -18.22
N GLU A 613 4.21 29.61 -17.14
CA GLU A 613 5.28 28.61 -17.16
C GLU A 613 5.40 27.87 -15.82
N TYR A 614 6.22 26.81 -15.81
CA TYR A 614 6.57 26.10 -14.59
C TYR A 614 7.67 26.84 -13.85
N HIS A 615 7.46 27.15 -12.58
CA HIS A 615 8.46 27.74 -11.71
C HIS A 615 8.41 27.12 -10.31
N GLU A 616 9.42 26.29 -10.00
CA GLU A 616 9.64 25.76 -8.65
C GLU A 616 10.46 26.77 -7.85
N VAL A 617 9.90 27.18 -6.70
CA VAL A 617 10.39 28.28 -5.90
C VAL A 617 11.30 27.78 -4.78
N ALA A 618 10.93 26.66 -4.17
CA ALA A 618 11.60 26.11 -3.00
C ALA A 618 11.40 24.59 -2.90
N ARG A 619 12.32 23.93 -2.21
CA ARG A 619 12.26 22.50 -1.90
C ARG A 619 12.96 22.20 -0.59
N VAL A 620 12.42 21.26 0.18
CA VAL A 620 13.05 20.69 1.37
C VAL A 620 12.86 19.17 1.37
N ALA A 621 13.88 18.43 1.80
CA ALA A 621 13.77 17.00 2.03
C ALA A 621 13.02 16.77 3.35
N ALA A 622 11.72 16.44 3.28
CA ALA A 622 10.88 16.40 4.48
C ALA A 622 10.81 14.99 5.10
N LEU A 623 10.71 13.96 4.26
CA LEU A 623 10.69 12.55 4.65
C LEU A 623 11.59 11.74 3.71
N GLU A 624 11.94 10.54 4.14
CA GLU A 624 12.59 9.55 3.28
C GLU A 624 11.61 8.41 2.98
N GLY A 625 11.70 7.83 1.78
CA GLY A 625 10.90 6.68 1.39
C GLY A 625 9.60 7.04 0.66
N ARG A 626 8.78 6.01 0.43
CA ARG A 626 7.64 6.11 -0.47
C ARG A 626 6.50 6.87 0.19
N THR A 627 6.10 7.96 -0.44
CA THR A 627 5.09 8.87 0.12
C THR A 627 3.92 9.05 -0.82
N TRP A 628 2.76 8.51 -0.45
CA TRP A 628 1.51 8.65 -1.22
C TRP A 628 0.41 9.39 -0.44
N ASN A 629 0.68 9.77 0.80
CA ASN A 629 -0.23 10.43 1.71
C ASN A 629 -0.41 11.90 1.32
N HIS A 630 -1.61 12.44 1.50
CA HIS A 630 -1.80 13.88 1.33
C HIS A 630 -1.11 14.65 2.47
N PRO A 631 -0.36 15.72 2.19
CA PRO A 631 0.11 16.62 3.24
C PRO A 631 -1.07 17.39 3.82
N VAL A 632 -0.88 17.93 5.03
CA VAL A 632 -1.86 18.79 5.71
C VAL A 632 -1.18 20.08 6.12
N LEU A 633 -1.81 21.21 5.80
CA LEU A 633 -1.38 22.53 6.25
C LEU A 633 -2.49 23.11 7.15
N SER A 634 -2.14 23.41 8.40
CA SER A 634 -3.02 24.13 9.34
C SER A 634 -2.28 25.35 9.88
N GLY A 635 -2.69 26.54 9.40
CA GLY A 635 -1.97 27.78 9.63
C GLY A 635 -0.55 27.70 9.09
N SER A 636 0.45 27.86 9.96
CA SER A 636 1.86 27.71 9.62
C SER A 636 2.39 26.28 9.75
N LEU A 637 1.60 25.33 10.26
CA LEU A 637 2.07 23.98 10.57
C LEU A 637 1.77 23.02 9.43
N LEU A 638 2.83 22.44 8.85
CA LEU A 638 2.79 21.43 7.81
C LEU A 638 3.03 20.06 8.41
N LEU A 639 2.02 19.18 8.33
CA LEU A 639 2.16 17.76 8.60
C LEU A 639 2.40 17.00 7.30
N VAL A 640 3.42 16.15 7.34
CA VAL A 640 3.75 15.19 6.29
C VAL A 640 3.88 13.81 6.89
N ARG A 641 3.48 12.78 6.14
CA ARG A 641 3.78 11.38 6.48
C ARG A 641 4.02 10.53 5.25
N ASN A 642 4.70 9.41 5.45
CA ASN A 642 4.82 8.31 4.50
C ASN A 642 4.09 7.08 5.09
N ASP A 643 4.51 5.87 4.69
CA ASP A 643 3.92 4.63 5.16
C ASP A 643 4.25 4.23 6.60
N HIS A 644 5.21 4.87 7.28
CA HIS A 644 5.68 4.45 8.61
C HIS A 644 6.22 5.58 9.51
N GLU A 645 6.37 6.79 9.00
CA GLU A 645 6.92 7.97 9.66
C GLU A 645 6.07 9.22 9.35
N ALA A 646 5.95 10.09 10.34
CA ALA A 646 5.35 11.41 10.20
C ALA A 646 6.30 12.49 10.76
N ALA A 647 6.19 13.71 10.22
CA ALA A 647 6.90 14.88 10.71
C ALA A 647 6.01 16.13 10.62
N CYS A 648 6.25 17.07 11.54
CA CYS A 648 5.62 18.38 11.55
C CYS A 648 6.67 19.46 11.34
N TYR A 649 6.37 20.40 10.45
CA TYR A 649 7.22 21.54 10.15
C TYR A 649 6.46 22.84 10.41
N GLU A 650 7.15 23.81 10.98
CA GLU A 650 6.70 25.20 11.05
C GLU A 650 7.20 25.93 9.79
N LEU A 651 6.25 26.29 8.92
CA LEU A 651 6.47 27.10 7.74
C LEU A 651 6.48 28.59 8.11
N GLN A 652 7.23 29.37 7.36
CA GLN A 652 7.18 30.81 7.47
C GLN A 652 5.98 31.34 6.69
N VAL A 653 5.11 32.06 7.38
CA VAL A 653 3.98 32.79 6.79
C VAL A 653 4.27 34.29 6.82
N ASP A 654 3.67 35.04 5.91
CA ASP A 654 3.63 36.50 6.04
C ASP A 654 2.55 36.86 7.07
N GLU A 655 2.88 37.77 8.00
CA GLU A 655 1.91 38.30 8.96
C GLU A 655 1.03 39.32 8.22
N GLU A 656 -0.30 39.18 8.30
CA GLU A 656 -1.25 40.19 7.79
C GLU A 656 -1.06 41.57 8.42
#